data_AF-A0A2R6PN69-F1
#
_entry.id   AF-A0A2R6PN69-F1
#
_cell.length_a   1.000
_cell.length_b   1.000
_cell.length_c   1.000
_cell.angle_alpha   90.00
_cell.angle_beta   90.00
_cell.angle_gamma   90.00
#
_symmetry.space_group_name_H-M   'P 1'
#
loop_
_entity.id
_entity.type
_entity.pdbx_description
1 polymer ?
#
loop_
_entity_poly.entity_id
_entity_poly.type
_entity_poly.pdbx_seq_one_letter_code
_entity_poly.pdbx_strand_id
1 'polypeptide(L)'
;MSATSGISASPELASAFSEAVASHPIPSNSSTLKLVLTSPRSAESLVPDASEPPSGSLEEDLDKLGDILEDDIPAYILVRLDNPPTEWLAVFYVPDAAKVRDKMLYASTRNMLTKSLGSAPFTDSIFATSKADLTAAAYDRHRVSLAAPKPMSAREKEMEEMRLAELGASSGGNGGGYQGSRARTSHVGTGVGLNWGSDVEDAVKSLADNQTEQVAVITIDSTTESLVLSAVSDCSAEELGSKLPASEPAYAFFSWQQSTRRHVVFIYSCPSSSPIKHRMLYSSGSSSVFQTAKSLLLSAGSQPDLLVSRKIETSDPNELNERYLQGELGHVLAKGSPDGASANANPSGASTPQPDAEKRFAKPRGPARKVRTSPAPVVIAWRLYSTLPDDVVPNKRKVWDSVDEAIKDIKSGDVLLSGGFGLCGTPDTLIGALAQRKDINTLTAISNNVGSGEKGLGKLLHTGQIDKMMASYIGGNKHFESLYLTGQISLELIPQGTLVGRLRAHAAGIPAFFTPTGASTAVEFGSIPIRYNEGGVKAGVKIPGNKKEAREFGGRRYLMEPAIVGDVAFVRAWKVDEVGNCVFRYTQNNFSATMARNAKLTIVEAENIVPIGSLSPNAIHVPGIYVDRIVKATAPKEIEFATIAIEPSSESSKGTETATPVKQIVLEQRHRIAKRAAKELKDGFHVNLGIGMPTLVPEFLEPDVKVWLQSENGILGMGPYPTKKQLDA
;
A
#
# COMPACT_ATOMS: atom_id res chain seq x y z
N MET A 1 -19.20 15.14 9.55
CA MET A 1 -20.39 15.86 10.04
C MET A 1 -21.34 15.98 8.86
N SER A 2 -22.40 15.16 8.84
CA SER A 2 -23.41 15.20 7.77
C SER A 2 -24.54 16.14 8.20
N ALA A 3 -24.82 17.17 7.39
CA ALA A 3 -25.98 18.08 7.52
C ALA A 3 -26.28 18.62 8.93
N THR A 4 -25.30 19.24 9.61
CA THR A 4 -25.52 19.84 10.94
C THR A 4 -26.10 21.24 10.85
N SER A 5 -27.07 21.57 11.71
CA SER A 5 -27.69 22.90 11.82
C SER A 5 -26.73 24.02 12.22
N GLY A 6 -25.59 23.68 12.86
CA GLY A 6 -24.67 24.65 13.45
C GLY A 6 -25.09 25.12 14.86
N ILE A 7 -26.24 24.65 15.36
CA ILE A 7 -26.73 24.93 16.71
C ILE A 7 -25.86 24.17 17.72
N SER A 8 -25.38 24.88 18.74
CA SER A 8 -24.58 24.32 19.84
C SER A 8 -25.29 24.46 21.19
N ALA A 9 -24.83 23.70 22.19
CA ALA A 9 -25.18 23.95 23.58
C ALA A 9 -24.83 25.38 23.99
N SER A 10 -25.76 26.04 24.68
CA SER A 10 -25.50 27.32 25.33
C SER A 10 -24.50 27.14 26.49
N PRO A 11 -23.77 28.21 26.87
CA PRO A 11 -22.91 28.18 28.06
C PRO A 11 -23.66 27.81 29.34
N GLU A 12 -24.92 28.23 29.46
CA GLU A 12 -25.82 27.90 30.58
C GLU A 12 -26.09 26.39 30.64
N LEU A 13 -26.41 25.78 29.49
CA LEU A 13 -26.59 24.32 29.39
C LEU A 13 -25.31 23.55 29.71
N ALA A 14 -24.16 24.01 29.21
CA ALA A 14 -22.88 23.37 29.48
C ALA A 14 -22.51 23.43 30.97
N SER A 15 -22.78 24.55 31.65
CA SER A 15 -22.57 24.69 33.10
C SER A 15 -23.50 23.78 33.88
N ALA A 16 -24.81 23.79 33.58
CA ALA A 16 -25.81 22.96 34.26
C ALA A 16 -25.50 21.47 34.11
N PHE A 17 -25.10 21.02 32.91
CA PHE A 17 -24.70 19.63 32.69
C PHE A 17 -23.38 19.28 33.40
N SER A 18 -22.39 20.18 33.39
CA SER A 18 -21.14 19.96 34.12
C SER A 18 -21.37 19.86 35.63
N GLU A 19 -22.29 20.64 36.19
CA GLU A 19 -22.70 20.55 37.59
C GLU A 19 -23.42 19.23 37.89
N ALA A 20 -24.31 18.79 37.00
CA ALA A 20 -25.03 17.51 37.12
C ALA A 20 -24.10 16.28 37.00
N VAL A 21 -23.03 16.37 36.20
CA VAL A 21 -21.99 15.35 36.09
C VAL A 21 -21.06 15.36 37.33
N ALA A 22 -20.73 16.55 37.85
CA ALA A 22 -19.83 16.71 38.99
C ALA A 22 -20.47 16.40 40.36
N SER A 23 -21.81 16.43 40.48
CA SER A 23 -22.55 16.28 41.76
C SER A 23 -22.52 14.89 42.42
N HIS A 24 -21.70 13.96 41.94
CA HIS A 24 -21.48 12.70 42.63
C HIS A 24 -20.62 12.88 43.89
N PRO A 25 -21.09 12.50 45.10
CA PRO A 25 -22.13 11.51 45.40
C PRO A 25 -23.27 12.04 46.31
N ILE A 26 -23.86 13.21 46.04
CA ILE A 26 -24.90 13.79 46.93
C ILE A 26 -26.31 13.61 46.30
N PRO A 27 -27.32 13.10 47.03
CA PRO A 27 -28.68 12.82 46.51
C PRO A 27 -29.53 14.06 46.18
N SER A 28 -28.96 15.27 46.15
CA SER A 28 -29.72 16.50 46.27
C SER A 28 -29.63 17.45 45.08
N ASN A 29 -29.30 16.99 43.87
CA ASN A 29 -29.51 17.77 42.64
C ASN A 29 -29.68 16.88 41.40
N SER A 30 -30.88 16.97 40.80
CA SER A 30 -31.36 16.56 39.47
C SER A 30 -30.78 15.30 38.78
N SER A 31 -31.60 14.24 38.63
CA SER A 31 -31.30 13.06 37.78
C SER A 31 -31.87 13.18 36.37
N THR A 32 -32.84 14.07 36.15
CA THR A 32 -33.52 14.24 34.86
C THR A 32 -33.46 15.69 34.43
N LEU A 33 -32.83 15.95 33.28
CA LEU A 33 -32.73 17.28 32.65
C LEU A 33 -33.54 17.30 31.36
N LYS A 34 -34.64 18.04 31.34
CA LYS A 34 -35.40 18.32 30.11
C LYS A 34 -34.82 19.54 29.40
N LEU A 35 -34.48 19.34 28.14
CA LEU A 35 -33.91 20.37 27.27
C LEU A 35 -34.90 20.66 26.14
N VAL A 36 -35.27 21.93 25.99
CA VAL A 36 -36.09 22.39 24.87
C VAL A 36 -35.31 23.45 24.11
N LEU A 37 -35.41 23.45 22.79
CA LEU A 37 -34.94 24.58 21.97
C LEU A 37 -35.86 25.76 22.25
N THR A 38 -35.49 26.63 23.19
CA THR A 38 -36.11 27.95 23.27
C THR A 38 -35.22 29.00 22.63
N SER A 39 -35.88 29.97 21.99
CA SER A 39 -35.24 31.04 21.22
C SER A 39 -35.31 32.34 22.02
N PRO A 40 -34.29 32.70 22.80
CA PRO A 40 -34.17 34.06 23.27
C PRO A 40 -33.38 34.85 22.22
N ARG A 41 -34.11 35.58 21.39
CA ARG A 41 -33.62 36.77 20.64
C ARG A 41 -32.40 36.52 19.75
N SER A 42 -32.67 36.26 18.47
CA SER A 42 -31.78 36.43 17.30
C SER A 42 -30.70 35.37 17.02
N ALA A 43 -30.55 34.30 17.82
CA ALA A 43 -29.75 33.12 17.46
C ALA A 43 -30.36 31.82 18.03
N GLU A 44 -30.42 30.74 17.23
CA GLU A 44 -30.92 29.43 17.68
C GLU A 44 -29.81 28.71 18.50
N SER A 45 -30.07 28.41 19.78
CA SER A 45 -29.16 27.70 20.68
C SER A 45 -29.90 26.68 21.54
N LEU A 46 -29.22 25.61 21.95
CA LEU A 46 -29.77 24.64 22.91
C LEU A 46 -29.68 25.18 24.33
N VAL A 47 -30.82 25.26 25.01
CA VAL A 47 -30.97 25.86 26.34
C VAL A 47 -31.72 24.90 27.29
N PRO A 48 -31.44 24.95 28.60
CA PRO A 48 -32.19 24.15 29.57
C PRO A 48 -33.60 24.73 29.74
N ASP A 49 -34.63 23.87 29.80
CA ASP A 49 -36.04 24.27 29.92
C ASP A 49 -36.62 23.90 31.28
N ALA A 50 -36.44 22.64 31.71
CA ALA A 50 -36.86 22.17 33.02
C ALA A 50 -35.85 21.14 33.57
N SER A 51 -35.74 21.08 34.89
CA SER A 51 -34.88 20.12 35.59
C SER A 51 -35.66 19.52 36.75
N GLU A 52 -35.77 18.19 36.78
CA GLU A 52 -36.50 17.47 37.82
C GLU A 52 -35.53 16.68 38.73
N PRO A 53 -35.78 16.63 40.05
CA PRO A 53 -35.03 15.79 40.96
C PRO A 53 -35.31 14.29 40.73
N PRO A 54 -34.40 13.40 41.15
CA PRO A 54 -34.61 11.96 41.02
C PRO A 54 -35.84 11.44 41.76
N SER A 55 -36.64 10.62 41.06
CA SER A 55 -37.79 9.90 41.63
C SER A 55 -37.41 8.77 42.56
N GLY A 56 -36.28 8.10 42.28
CA GLY A 56 -35.94 6.81 42.87
C GLY A 56 -35.13 5.95 41.91
N SER A 57 -35.79 5.40 40.88
CA SER A 57 -35.15 4.61 39.81
C SER A 57 -35.29 5.25 38.44
N LEU A 58 -34.43 4.84 37.49
CA LEU A 58 -34.50 5.21 36.08
C LEU A 58 -35.87 4.91 35.46
N GLU A 59 -36.49 3.80 35.86
CA GLU A 59 -37.79 3.35 35.36
C GLU A 59 -38.89 4.35 35.73
N GLU A 60 -38.89 4.81 36.99
CA GLU A 60 -39.82 5.84 37.48
C GLU A 60 -39.57 7.21 36.85
N ASP A 61 -38.30 7.56 36.59
CA ASP A 61 -37.92 8.79 35.89
C ASP A 61 -38.38 8.77 34.42
N LEU A 62 -38.30 7.62 33.74
CA LEU A 62 -38.76 7.44 32.35
C LEU A 62 -40.28 7.53 32.22
N ASP A 63 -41.03 6.89 33.13
CA ASP A 63 -42.50 6.89 33.06
C ASP A 63 -43.10 8.29 33.29
N LYS A 64 -42.39 9.17 34.02
CA LYS A 64 -42.79 10.58 34.20
C LYS A 64 -42.56 11.44 32.96
N LEU A 65 -41.73 11.03 31.99
CA LEU A 65 -41.45 11.83 30.79
C LEU A 65 -42.71 12.12 29.97
N GLY A 66 -43.72 11.24 30.02
CA GLY A 66 -44.99 11.44 29.32
C GLY A 66 -45.76 12.69 29.77
N ASP A 67 -45.61 13.09 31.04
CA ASP A 67 -46.29 14.24 31.65
C ASP A 67 -45.57 15.56 31.34
N ILE A 68 -44.26 15.50 31.09
CA ILE A 68 -43.41 16.68 30.86
C ILE A 68 -43.32 17.04 29.37
N LEU A 69 -43.62 16.09 28.47
CA LEU A 69 -43.51 16.27 27.02
C LEU A 69 -44.84 16.66 26.38
N GLU A 70 -44.80 17.56 25.41
CA GLU A 70 -45.96 17.99 24.62
C GLU A 70 -46.09 17.14 23.36
N ASP A 71 -47.32 16.87 22.91
CA ASP A 71 -47.57 15.91 21.81
C ASP A 71 -47.09 16.41 20.42
N ASP A 72 -46.92 17.71 20.25
CA ASP A 72 -46.54 18.36 18.98
C ASP A 72 -45.21 19.14 19.04
N ILE A 73 -44.50 19.13 20.18
CA ILE A 73 -43.24 19.84 20.37
C ILE A 73 -42.09 18.83 20.59
N PRO A 74 -41.06 18.81 19.71
CA PRO A 74 -39.87 18.01 19.94
C PRO A 74 -39.06 18.49 21.14
N ALA A 75 -38.33 17.57 21.79
CA ALA A 75 -37.46 17.88 22.93
C ALA A 75 -36.29 16.90 23.01
N TYR A 76 -35.21 17.33 23.67
CA TYR A 76 -34.12 16.43 24.07
C TYR A 76 -34.16 16.25 25.59
N ILE A 77 -33.97 15.03 26.07
CA ILE A 77 -33.97 14.74 27.50
C ILE A 77 -32.67 14.01 27.83
N LEU A 78 -31.99 14.48 28.87
CA LEU A 78 -30.82 13.80 29.43
C LEU A 78 -31.24 13.17 30.75
N VAL A 79 -31.20 11.84 30.80
CA VAL A 79 -31.59 11.08 31.99
C VAL A 79 -30.35 10.37 32.52
N ARG A 80 -30.11 10.43 33.82
CA ARG A 80 -29.00 9.75 34.47
C ARG A 80 -29.32 8.26 34.63
N LEU A 81 -28.38 7.37 34.33
CA LEU A 81 -28.53 5.93 34.56
C LEU A 81 -28.26 5.58 36.03
N ASP A 82 -28.88 4.52 36.54
CA ASP A 82 -28.66 4.07 37.93
C ASP A 82 -27.36 3.26 38.09
N ASN A 83 -26.92 2.54 37.05
CA ASN A 83 -25.75 1.67 37.12
C ASN A 83 -24.99 1.58 35.77
N PRO A 84 -23.75 2.12 35.68
CA PRO A 84 -23.09 2.95 36.69
C PRO A 84 -23.66 4.38 36.70
N PRO A 85 -23.77 5.02 37.87
CA PRO A 85 -24.44 6.32 38.03
C PRO A 85 -23.65 7.52 37.47
N THR A 86 -22.54 7.24 36.78
CA THR A 86 -21.76 8.21 36.00
C THR A 86 -22.22 8.33 34.55
N GLU A 87 -23.09 7.42 34.10
CA GLU A 87 -23.55 7.35 32.72
C GLU A 87 -24.91 8.03 32.54
N TRP A 88 -25.14 8.48 31.30
CA TRP A 88 -26.31 9.25 30.90
C TRP A 88 -26.93 8.64 29.65
N LEU A 89 -28.26 8.61 29.64
CA LEU A 89 -29.10 8.27 28.53
C LEU A 89 -29.54 9.54 27.81
N ALA A 90 -29.27 9.63 26.51
CA ALA A 90 -29.75 10.73 25.67
C ALA A 90 -31.04 10.33 24.96
N VAL A 91 -32.16 10.94 25.33
CA VAL A 91 -33.46 10.71 24.72
C VAL A 91 -33.77 11.82 23.73
N PHE A 92 -34.10 11.44 22.50
CA PHE A 92 -34.42 12.36 21.41
C PHE A 92 -35.88 12.17 21.02
N TYR A 93 -36.74 13.03 21.53
CA TYR A 93 -38.18 12.99 21.27
C TYR A 93 -38.54 13.93 20.12
N VAL A 94 -39.02 13.37 19.01
CA VAL A 94 -39.44 14.11 17.82
C VAL A 94 -40.78 13.56 17.37
N PRO A 95 -41.92 14.09 17.88
CA PRO A 95 -43.22 13.51 17.61
C PRO A 95 -43.65 13.67 16.15
N ASP A 96 -44.42 12.72 15.65
CA ASP A 96 -44.91 12.76 14.27
C ASP A 96 -45.87 13.93 14.01
N ALA A 97 -46.52 14.47 15.05
CA ALA A 97 -47.37 15.65 14.95
C ALA A 97 -46.57 16.98 14.85
N ALA A 98 -45.26 16.98 15.13
CA ALA A 98 -44.45 18.20 15.10
C ALA A 98 -44.34 18.83 13.71
N LYS A 99 -44.15 20.14 13.66
CA LYS A 99 -43.93 20.87 12.41
C LYS A 99 -42.65 20.38 11.72
N VAL A 100 -42.67 20.31 10.40
CA VAL A 100 -41.53 19.83 9.58
C VAL A 100 -40.25 20.61 9.86
N ARG A 101 -40.35 21.94 10.07
CA ARG A 101 -39.21 22.78 10.46
C ARG A 101 -38.54 22.28 11.74
N ASP A 102 -39.32 22.01 12.77
CA ASP A 102 -38.82 21.60 14.08
C ASP A 102 -38.25 20.18 14.01
N LYS A 103 -38.92 19.27 13.28
CA LYS A 103 -38.37 17.93 12.99
C LYS A 103 -36.98 18.00 12.35
N MET A 104 -36.80 18.86 11.35
CA MET A 104 -35.51 19.04 10.69
C MET A 104 -34.45 19.63 11.62
N LEU A 105 -34.83 20.59 12.46
CA LEU A 105 -33.92 21.26 13.39
C LEU A 105 -33.42 20.30 14.48
N TYR A 106 -34.33 19.56 15.11
CA TYR A 106 -34.01 18.56 16.13
C TYR A 106 -33.35 17.29 15.53
N ALA A 107 -33.59 16.93 14.27
CA ALA A 107 -32.84 15.83 13.65
C ALA A 107 -31.38 16.23 13.34
N SER A 108 -31.16 17.45 12.84
CA SER A 108 -29.83 17.94 12.44
C SER A 108 -28.94 18.42 13.59
N THR A 109 -29.52 18.69 14.77
CA THR A 109 -28.80 19.16 15.97
C THR A 109 -28.38 18.03 16.92
N ARG A 110 -28.96 16.84 16.79
CA ARG A 110 -28.80 15.71 17.73
C ARG A 110 -27.35 15.36 18.06
N ASN A 111 -26.54 15.15 17.02
CA ASN A 111 -25.14 14.74 17.17
C ASN A 111 -24.26 15.89 17.69
N MET A 112 -24.71 17.14 17.58
CA MET A 112 -23.99 18.31 18.11
C MET A 112 -24.16 18.41 19.62
N LEU A 113 -25.35 18.09 20.17
CA LEU A 113 -25.61 18.11 21.61
C LEU A 113 -24.60 17.23 22.36
N THR A 114 -24.57 15.93 22.06
CA THR A 114 -23.70 14.96 22.76
C THR A 114 -22.22 15.26 22.57
N LYS A 115 -21.84 15.82 21.41
CA LYS A 115 -20.46 16.27 21.17
C LYS A 115 -20.09 17.51 21.99
N SER A 116 -21.01 18.48 22.11
CA SER A 116 -20.78 19.73 22.83
C SER A 116 -20.72 19.55 24.35
N LEU A 117 -21.48 18.58 24.89
CA LEU A 117 -21.48 18.23 26.31
C LEU A 117 -20.42 17.16 26.67
N GLY A 118 -19.70 16.64 25.67
CA GLY A 118 -18.75 15.54 25.81
C GLY A 118 -19.43 14.18 25.59
N SER A 119 -18.86 13.35 24.70
CA SER A 119 -19.48 12.08 24.32
C SER A 119 -19.25 10.93 25.31
N ALA A 120 -18.27 11.06 26.21
CA ALA A 120 -17.91 10.04 27.18
C ALA A 120 -19.02 9.66 28.19
N PRO A 121 -19.81 10.60 28.75
CA PRO A 121 -20.89 10.25 29.67
C PRO A 121 -22.11 9.58 29.02
N PHE A 122 -22.30 9.68 27.69
CA PHE A 122 -23.47 9.13 27.01
C PHE A 122 -23.19 7.71 26.50
N THR A 123 -23.71 6.69 27.16
CA THR A 123 -23.51 5.28 26.77
C THR A 123 -24.63 4.71 25.93
N ASP A 124 -25.84 5.25 26.06
CA ASP A 124 -27.00 4.84 25.29
C ASP A 124 -27.82 6.05 24.82
N SER A 125 -28.64 5.84 23.78
CA SER A 125 -29.54 6.86 23.26
C SER A 125 -30.81 6.28 22.64
N ILE A 126 -31.94 6.90 22.96
CA ILE A 126 -33.26 6.51 22.43
C ILE A 126 -33.75 7.57 21.46
N PHE A 127 -34.33 7.12 20.35
CA PHE A 127 -35.10 7.99 19.45
C PHE A 127 -36.58 7.61 19.55
N ALA A 128 -37.42 8.59 19.89
CA ALA A 128 -38.84 8.38 20.11
C ALA A 128 -39.66 9.30 19.23
N THR A 129 -40.65 8.74 18.52
CA THR A 129 -41.65 9.51 17.76
C THR A 129 -43.00 9.52 18.45
N SER A 130 -43.18 8.70 19.50
CA SER A 130 -44.37 8.67 20.34
C SER A 130 -43.99 8.60 21.81
N LYS A 131 -44.89 9.05 22.70
CA LYS A 131 -44.70 8.90 24.15
C LYS A 131 -44.66 7.43 24.60
N ALA A 132 -45.27 6.53 23.83
CA ALA A 132 -45.21 5.10 24.10
C ALA A 132 -43.78 4.54 24.02
N ASP A 133 -42.88 5.19 23.28
CA ASP A 133 -41.48 4.81 23.12
C ASP A 133 -40.59 5.27 24.29
N LEU A 134 -41.14 6.05 25.23
CA LEU A 134 -40.41 6.70 26.33
C LEU A 134 -40.63 6.05 27.69
N THR A 135 -41.48 5.02 27.74
CA THR A 135 -41.79 4.26 28.97
C THR A 135 -40.66 3.31 29.37
N ALA A 136 -40.60 2.92 30.64
CA ALA A 136 -39.63 1.93 31.12
C ALA A 136 -39.68 0.62 30.30
N ALA A 137 -40.90 0.14 30.01
CA ALA A 137 -41.12 -1.05 29.18
C ALA A 137 -40.67 -0.88 27.71
N ALA A 138 -40.66 0.34 27.17
CA ALA A 138 -40.10 0.60 25.84
C ALA A 138 -38.58 0.58 25.84
N TYR A 139 -37.95 1.13 26.88
CA TYR A 139 -36.50 1.09 27.03
C TYR A 139 -35.98 -0.34 27.23
N ASP A 140 -36.67 -1.18 27.98
CA ASP A 140 -36.29 -2.59 28.11
C ASP A 140 -36.35 -3.33 26.77
N ARG A 141 -37.39 -3.07 25.96
CA ARG A 141 -37.46 -3.62 24.59
C ARG A 141 -36.32 -3.12 23.71
N HIS A 142 -35.90 -1.85 23.86
CA HIS A 142 -34.75 -1.30 23.16
C HIS A 142 -33.46 -2.06 23.54
N ARG A 143 -33.22 -2.29 24.83
CA ARG A 143 -32.06 -3.04 25.34
C ARG A 143 -32.05 -4.48 24.85
N VAL A 144 -33.20 -5.15 24.87
CA VAL A 144 -33.36 -6.51 24.31
C VAL A 144 -33.07 -6.52 22.80
N SER A 145 -33.52 -5.50 22.06
CA SER A 145 -33.24 -5.38 20.63
C SER A 145 -31.76 -5.14 20.33
N LEU A 146 -31.03 -4.41 21.17
CA LEU A 146 -29.59 -4.19 21.01
C LEU A 146 -28.78 -5.48 21.29
N ALA A 147 -29.25 -6.29 22.24
CA ALA A 147 -28.65 -7.57 22.58
C ALA A 147 -29.02 -8.71 21.60
N ALA A 148 -30.06 -8.52 20.79
CA ALA A 148 -30.50 -9.50 19.81
C ALA A 148 -29.44 -9.73 18.71
N PRO A 149 -29.37 -10.94 18.13
CA PRO A 149 -28.45 -11.22 17.04
C PRO A 149 -28.74 -10.30 15.84
N LYS A 150 -27.69 -9.68 15.30
CA LYS A 150 -27.81 -8.78 14.15
C LYS A 150 -28.28 -9.57 12.92
N PRO A 151 -29.16 -9.00 12.08
CA PRO A 151 -29.59 -9.66 10.86
C PRO A 151 -28.39 -9.83 9.91
N MET A 152 -28.11 -11.07 9.53
CA MET A 152 -27.06 -11.42 8.57
C MET A 152 -27.66 -11.90 7.25
N SER A 153 -27.06 -11.51 6.14
CA SER A 153 -27.40 -12.01 4.81
C SER A 153 -27.03 -13.49 4.66
N ALA A 154 -27.65 -14.17 3.68
CA ALA A 154 -27.34 -15.58 3.40
C ALA A 154 -25.84 -15.80 3.13
N ARG A 155 -25.19 -14.88 2.41
CA ARG A 155 -23.76 -14.96 2.08
C ARG A 155 -22.84 -14.77 3.28
N GLU A 156 -23.23 -13.94 4.25
CA GLU A 156 -22.46 -13.77 5.49
C GLU A 156 -22.52 -15.02 6.36
N LYS A 157 -23.69 -15.68 6.42
CA LYS A 157 -23.84 -16.97 7.10
C LYS A 157 -22.97 -18.06 6.47
N GLU A 158 -22.96 -18.16 5.13
CA GLU A 158 -22.09 -19.12 4.41
C GLU A 158 -20.60 -18.89 4.69
N MET A 159 -20.16 -17.63 4.77
CA MET A 159 -18.76 -17.30 5.09
C MET A 159 -18.38 -17.65 6.53
N GLU A 160 -19.30 -17.46 7.48
CA GLU A 160 -19.11 -17.85 8.87
C GLU A 160 -19.02 -19.38 9.01
N GLU A 161 -19.90 -20.12 8.33
CA GLU A 161 -19.85 -21.59 8.27
C GLU A 161 -18.53 -22.10 7.69
N MET A 162 -18.03 -21.50 6.59
CA MET A 162 -16.71 -21.83 6.03
C MET A 162 -15.59 -21.58 7.02
N ARG A 163 -15.62 -20.44 7.73
CA ARG A 163 -14.60 -20.09 8.72
C ARG A 163 -14.59 -21.07 9.89
N LEU A 164 -15.77 -21.50 10.35
CA LEU A 164 -15.91 -22.52 11.40
C LEU A 164 -15.42 -23.90 10.91
N ALA A 165 -15.68 -24.26 9.66
CA ALA A 165 -15.18 -25.49 9.05
C ALA A 165 -13.65 -25.49 8.90
N GLU A 166 -13.05 -24.37 8.50
CA GLU A 166 -11.59 -24.18 8.45
C GLU A 166 -10.95 -24.27 9.85
N LEU A 167 -11.62 -23.69 10.85
CA LEU A 167 -11.19 -23.80 12.25
C LEU A 167 -11.24 -25.27 12.73
N GLY A 168 -12.31 -26.01 12.40
CA GLY A 168 -12.44 -27.43 12.73
C GLY A 168 -11.43 -28.32 12.00
N ALA A 169 -11.13 -28.02 10.74
CA ALA A 169 -10.11 -28.73 9.94
C ALA A 169 -8.69 -28.47 10.46
N SER A 170 -8.43 -27.27 10.99
CA SER A 170 -7.13 -26.92 11.58
C SER A 170 -6.93 -27.50 12.99
N SER A 171 -7.98 -27.95 13.66
CA SER A 171 -7.95 -28.59 14.99
C SER A 171 -8.14 -30.11 14.97
N GLY A 172 -7.86 -30.78 13.84
CA GLY A 172 -8.14 -32.21 13.61
C GLY A 172 -7.97 -33.10 14.85
N GLY A 173 -9.01 -33.91 15.13
CA GLY A 173 -9.29 -34.67 16.37
C GLY A 173 -8.30 -35.75 16.79
N ASN A 174 -7.00 -35.47 16.73
CA ASN A 174 -5.95 -36.26 17.36
C ASN A 174 -4.81 -35.34 17.81
N GLY A 175 -5.10 -34.45 18.77
CA GLY A 175 -4.09 -33.85 19.68
C GLY A 175 -2.85 -33.17 19.09
N GLY A 176 -2.81 -32.87 17.79
CA GLY A 176 -1.69 -32.23 17.12
C GLY A 176 -2.00 -30.78 16.84
N GLY A 177 -1.59 -29.87 17.73
CA GLY A 177 -1.65 -28.43 17.47
C GLY A 177 -0.93 -28.07 16.17
N TYR A 178 -1.46 -27.06 15.48
CA TYR A 178 -0.92 -26.50 14.24
C TYR A 178 0.61 -26.32 14.28
N GLN A 179 1.38 -27.27 13.73
CA GLN A 179 2.84 -27.22 13.61
C GLN A 179 3.26 -26.67 12.24
N GLY A 180 2.70 -25.54 11.82
CA GLY A 180 3.11 -24.83 10.61
C GLY A 180 3.29 -25.71 9.37
N SER A 181 4.10 -25.27 8.43
CA SER A 181 4.35 -25.93 7.13
C SER A 181 5.10 -27.27 7.19
N ARG A 182 5.35 -27.85 8.38
CA ARG A 182 6.22 -29.04 8.52
C ARG A 182 5.49 -30.38 8.53
N ALA A 183 4.17 -30.39 8.65
CA ALA A 183 3.40 -31.64 8.60
C ALA A 183 2.08 -31.44 7.83
N ARG A 184 2.15 -30.98 6.57
CA ARG A 184 1.09 -31.34 5.64
C ARG A 184 1.31 -32.82 5.30
N THR A 185 0.47 -33.71 5.82
CA THR A 185 0.25 -34.99 5.15
C THR A 185 -0.29 -34.65 3.77
N SER A 186 0.62 -34.71 2.78
CA SER A 186 0.26 -34.51 1.39
C SER A 186 -0.79 -35.56 1.00
N HIS A 187 -1.97 -35.11 0.63
CA HIS A 187 -2.98 -35.97 -0.01
C HIS A 187 -2.68 -36.15 -1.51
N VAL A 188 -1.66 -35.44 -2.02
CA VAL A 188 -1.05 -35.66 -3.34
C VAL A 188 -0.03 -36.78 -3.16
N GLY A 189 -0.16 -37.82 -3.99
CA GLY A 189 0.38 -39.16 -3.77
C GLY A 189 1.85 -39.29 -3.36
N THR A 190 2.15 -40.44 -2.76
CA THR A 190 3.48 -41.00 -2.51
C THR A 190 4.45 -40.59 -3.61
N GLY A 191 5.56 -39.93 -3.23
CA GLY A 191 6.53 -39.35 -4.17
C GLY A 191 6.97 -40.33 -5.26
N VAL A 192 7.38 -39.77 -6.41
CA VAL A 192 7.88 -40.55 -7.54
C VAL A 192 9.06 -41.41 -7.05
N GLY A 193 8.85 -42.72 -6.98
CA GLY A 193 9.90 -43.67 -6.61
C GLY A 193 10.92 -43.74 -7.72
N LEU A 194 12.12 -43.19 -7.49
CA LEU A 194 13.24 -43.29 -8.42
C LEU A 194 13.96 -44.61 -8.20
N ASN A 195 14.32 -45.30 -9.29
CA ASN A 195 15.07 -46.53 -9.22
C ASN A 195 16.53 -46.23 -8.82
N TRP A 196 17.08 -46.98 -7.86
CA TRP A 196 18.47 -46.82 -7.44
C TRP A 196 19.36 -47.78 -8.24
N GLY A 197 20.40 -47.26 -8.90
CA GLY A 197 21.45 -48.10 -9.46
C GLY A 197 22.27 -48.77 -8.35
N SER A 198 22.76 -49.99 -8.59
CA SER A 198 23.65 -50.71 -7.64
C SER A 198 24.82 -49.85 -7.18
N ASP A 199 25.43 -49.12 -8.13
CA ASP A 199 26.62 -48.31 -7.89
C ASP A 199 26.31 -47.11 -6.97
N VAL A 200 25.08 -46.60 -7.01
CA VAL A 200 24.62 -45.51 -6.13
C VAL A 200 24.37 -46.05 -4.72
N GLU A 201 23.75 -47.23 -4.60
CA GLU A 201 23.57 -47.86 -3.30
C GLU A 201 24.91 -48.17 -2.63
N ASP A 202 25.86 -48.73 -3.37
CA ASP A 202 27.18 -49.08 -2.86
C ASP A 202 27.98 -47.83 -2.49
N ALA A 203 27.89 -46.75 -3.28
CA ALA A 203 28.50 -45.47 -2.93
C ALA A 203 27.92 -44.90 -1.63
N VAL A 204 26.60 -44.86 -1.46
CA VAL A 204 25.96 -44.36 -0.23
C VAL A 204 26.25 -45.25 0.96
N LYS A 205 26.26 -46.58 0.80
CA LYS A 205 26.65 -47.53 1.87
C LYS A 205 28.12 -47.37 2.25
N SER A 206 29.01 -47.15 1.30
CA SER A 206 30.46 -46.97 1.58
C SER A 206 30.74 -45.73 2.44
N LEU A 207 29.87 -44.71 2.38
CA LEU A 207 29.93 -43.56 3.29
C LEU A 207 29.63 -43.94 4.75
N ALA A 208 29.17 -45.15 5.07
CA ALA A 208 29.06 -45.65 6.45
C ALA A 208 30.43 -46.00 7.07
N ASP A 209 31.34 -46.54 6.25
CA ASP A 209 32.59 -47.14 6.72
C ASP A 209 33.82 -46.27 6.42
N ASN A 210 33.72 -45.36 5.46
CA ASN A 210 34.85 -44.52 5.05
C ASN A 210 35.24 -43.49 6.14
N GLN A 211 36.54 -43.41 6.46
CA GLN A 211 37.09 -42.51 7.48
C GLN A 211 37.54 -41.14 6.95
N THR A 212 37.40 -40.91 5.64
CA THR A 212 37.82 -39.68 4.97
C THR A 212 36.62 -38.80 4.61
N GLU A 213 36.85 -37.49 4.45
CA GLU A 213 35.83 -36.57 3.94
C GLU A 213 35.67 -36.79 2.43
N GLN A 214 34.47 -37.21 2.04
CA GLN A 214 34.18 -37.65 0.68
C GLN A 214 32.77 -37.23 0.30
N VAL A 215 32.59 -36.85 -0.97
CA VAL A 215 31.29 -36.53 -1.55
C VAL A 215 30.95 -37.53 -2.66
N ALA A 216 29.72 -38.05 -2.61
CA ALA A 216 29.10 -38.83 -3.69
C ALA A 216 28.03 -37.96 -4.36
N VAL A 217 28.25 -37.61 -5.63
CA VAL A 217 27.33 -36.80 -6.44
C VAL A 217 26.48 -37.72 -7.30
N ILE A 218 25.17 -37.54 -7.23
CA ILE A 218 24.16 -38.38 -7.86
C ILE A 218 23.28 -37.52 -8.76
N THR A 219 23.08 -38.00 -9.99
CA THR A 219 22.21 -37.37 -10.99
C THR A 219 21.08 -38.32 -11.36
N ILE A 220 20.01 -37.80 -11.92
CA ILE A 220 18.89 -38.57 -12.46
C ILE A 220 19.07 -38.67 -13.98
N ASP A 221 19.12 -39.89 -14.50
CA ASP A 221 18.95 -40.11 -15.93
C ASP A 221 17.46 -39.97 -16.28
N SER A 222 17.14 -38.89 -17.01
CA SER A 222 15.77 -38.55 -17.40
C SER A 222 15.11 -39.55 -18.36
N THR A 223 15.89 -40.45 -18.97
CA THR A 223 15.39 -41.48 -19.91
C THR A 223 14.95 -42.72 -19.18
N THR A 224 15.70 -43.14 -18.16
CA THR A 224 15.47 -44.37 -17.40
C THR A 224 14.80 -44.11 -16.04
N GLU A 225 14.64 -42.84 -15.66
CA GLU A 225 14.13 -42.41 -14.35
C GLU A 225 14.87 -43.07 -13.17
N SER A 226 16.17 -43.29 -13.38
CA SER A 226 17.06 -43.93 -12.41
C SER A 226 18.10 -42.97 -11.87
N LEU A 227 18.51 -43.21 -10.61
CA LEU A 227 19.62 -42.53 -9.98
C LEU A 227 20.93 -43.14 -10.47
N VAL A 228 21.81 -42.29 -10.97
CA VAL A 228 23.12 -42.65 -11.52
C VAL A 228 24.20 -41.92 -10.73
N LEU A 229 25.27 -42.64 -10.39
CA LEU A 229 26.43 -42.07 -9.73
C LEU A 229 27.23 -41.25 -10.74
N SER A 230 27.35 -39.95 -10.48
CA SER A 230 28.08 -39.03 -11.38
C SER A 230 29.56 -38.94 -11.01
N ALA A 231 29.87 -38.77 -9.72
CA ALA A 231 31.23 -38.67 -9.23
C ALA A 231 31.33 -39.10 -7.76
N VAL A 232 32.46 -39.70 -7.41
CA VAL A 232 32.91 -39.88 -6.02
C VAL A 232 34.30 -39.28 -5.92
N SER A 233 34.50 -38.37 -4.97
CA SER A 233 35.79 -37.74 -4.77
C SER A 233 35.99 -37.34 -3.32
N ASP A 234 37.23 -37.46 -2.84
CA ASP A 234 37.63 -36.89 -1.56
C ASP A 234 37.54 -35.36 -1.67
N CYS A 235 36.94 -34.75 -0.66
CA CYS A 235 36.55 -33.35 -0.71
C CYS A 235 36.46 -32.81 0.71
N SER A 236 37.12 -31.68 0.97
CA SER A 236 36.90 -30.93 2.21
C SER A 236 35.60 -30.11 2.14
N ALA A 237 35.12 -29.64 3.29
CA ALA A 237 33.92 -28.78 3.35
C ALA A 237 34.06 -27.46 2.57
N GLU A 238 35.28 -26.93 2.39
CA GLU A 238 35.56 -25.71 1.61
C GLU A 238 35.51 -25.96 0.10
N GLU A 239 35.83 -27.19 -0.34
CA GLU A 239 35.87 -27.56 -1.76
C GLU A 239 34.52 -28.08 -2.27
N LEU A 240 33.57 -28.32 -1.37
CA LEU A 240 32.29 -28.99 -1.65
C LEU A 240 31.48 -28.30 -2.75
N GLY A 241 31.38 -26.97 -2.72
CA GLY A 241 30.67 -26.21 -3.73
C GLY A 241 31.24 -26.40 -5.15
N SER A 242 32.57 -26.57 -5.27
CA SER A 242 33.24 -26.75 -6.57
C SER A 242 33.04 -28.14 -7.19
N LYS A 243 32.63 -29.14 -6.38
CA LYS A 243 32.40 -30.52 -6.84
C LYS A 243 30.97 -30.75 -7.37
N LEU A 244 30.07 -29.80 -7.17
CA LEU A 244 28.69 -29.90 -7.64
C LEU A 244 28.51 -29.20 -9.00
N PRO A 245 27.61 -29.69 -9.87
CA PRO A 245 27.33 -29.05 -11.14
C PRO A 245 26.78 -27.63 -10.95
N ALA A 246 27.37 -26.65 -11.66
CA ALA A 246 26.96 -25.25 -11.58
C ALA A 246 25.68 -24.94 -12.37
N SER A 247 25.35 -25.76 -13.38
CA SER A 247 24.25 -25.50 -14.31
C SER A 247 23.13 -26.53 -14.30
N GLU A 248 23.31 -27.66 -13.61
CA GLU A 248 22.38 -28.79 -13.59
C GLU A 248 22.05 -29.21 -12.15
N PRO A 249 20.84 -29.74 -11.88
CA PRO A 249 20.49 -30.21 -10.54
C PRO A 249 21.23 -31.52 -10.21
N ALA A 250 21.60 -31.69 -8.95
CA ALA A 250 22.21 -32.91 -8.45
C ALA A 250 21.84 -33.15 -6.99
N TYR A 251 21.86 -34.42 -6.57
CA TYR A 251 21.93 -34.78 -5.17
C TYR A 251 23.37 -35.04 -4.78
N ALA A 252 23.72 -34.77 -3.54
CA ALA A 252 25.00 -35.18 -3.00
C ALA A 252 24.87 -35.70 -1.56
N PHE A 253 25.64 -36.73 -1.27
CA PHE A 253 25.88 -37.21 0.08
C PHE A 253 27.32 -36.87 0.44
N PHE A 254 27.49 -36.00 1.43
CA PHE A 254 28.79 -35.54 1.88
C PHE A 254 29.11 -36.10 3.27
N SER A 255 30.17 -36.89 3.38
CA SER A 255 30.73 -37.34 4.67
C SER A 255 31.59 -36.22 5.23
N TRP A 256 31.11 -35.61 6.32
CA TRP A 256 31.72 -34.46 6.97
C TRP A 256 32.21 -34.83 8.37
N GLN A 257 33.48 -34.53 8.65
CA GLN A 257 34.09 -34.78 9.96
C GLN A 257 34.07 -33.48 10.77
N GLN A 258 33.19 -33.40 11.78
CA GLN A 258 33.10 -32.23 12.65
C GLN A 258 33.57 -32.57 14.07
N SER A 259 34.73 -32.05 14.47
CA SER A 259 35.35 -32.35 15.77
C SER A 259 35.51 -33.87 15.97
N THR A 260 34.80 -34.47 16.94
CA THR A 260 34.88 -35.90 17.31
C THR A 260 33.78 -36.77 16.69
N ARG A 261 32.82 -36.21 15.95
CA ARG A 261 31.71 -36.96 15.34
C ARG A 261 31.66 -36.77 13.82
N ARG A 262 31.30 -37.87 13.15
CA ARG A 262 31.14 -37.93 11.70
C ARG A 262 29.67 -37.87 11.34
N HIS A 263 29.35 -37.12 10.30
CA HIS A 263 28.00 -36.94 9.82
C HIS A 263 27.95 -37.07 8.29
N VAL A 264 26.89 -37.67 7.78
CA VAL A 264 26.56 -37.65 6.35
C VAL A 264 25.49 -36.59 6.14
N VAL A 265 25.75 -35.65 5.25
CA VAL A 265 24.84 -34.55 4.91
C VAL A 265 24.24 -34.81 3.54
N PHE A 266 22.91 -34.82 3.47
CA PHE A 266 22.19 -34.84 2.20
C PHE A 266 21.99 -33.42 1.67
N ILE A 267 22.47 -33.19 0.46
CA ILE A 267 22.44 -31.91 -0.23
C ILE A 267 21.67 -32.08 -1.53
N TYR A 268 20.67 -31.23 -1.74
CA TYR A 268 19.99 -31.07 -3.01
C TYR A 268 20.41 -29.73 -3.63
N SER A 269 21.22 -29.79 -4.67
CA SER A 269 21.62 -28.63 -5.46
C SER A 269 20.70 -28.48 -6.67
N CYS A 270 20.10 -27.32 -6.84
CA CYS A 270 19.20 -27.03 -7.95
C CYS A 270 19.45 -25.63 -8.52
N PRO A 271 20.46 -25.49 -9.41
CA PRO A 271 20.76 -24.22 -10.04
C PRO A 271 19.56 -23.66 -10.80
N SER A 272 19.28 -22.37 -10.61
CA SER A 272 18.14 -21.69 -11.25
C SER A 272 18.23 -21.66 -12.79
N SER A 273 19.42 -21.87 -13.36
CA SER A 273 19.64 -22.03 -14.81
C SER A 273 19.07 -23.33 -15.37
N SER A 274 18.77 -24.32 -14.53
CA SER A 274 18.34 -25.65 -14.96
C SER A 274 16.94 -25.63 -15.60
N PRO A 275 16.66 -26.46 -16.63
CA PRO A 275 15.33 -26.57 -17.24
C PRO A 275 14.23 -26.94 -16.22
N ILE A 276 13.02 -26.38 -16.41
CA ILE A 276 11.87 -26.60 -15.50
C ILE A 276 11.59 -28.09 -15.27
N LYS A 277 11.63 -28.90 -16.33
CA LYS A 277 11.42 -30.36 -16.26
C LYS A 277 12.40 -31.02 -15.27
N HIS A 278 13.69 -30.66 -15.32
CA HIS A 278 14.71 -31.21 -14.42
C HIS A 278 14.45 -30.75 -12.98
N ARG A 279 14.20 -29.45 -12.77
CA ARG A 279 13.92 -28.94 -11.42
C ARG A 279 12.69 -29.59 -10.78
N MET A 280 11.64 -29.85 -11.56
CA MET A 280 10.46 -30.58 -11.09
C MET A 280 10.81 -32.02 -10.70
N LEU A 281 11.53 -32.75 -11.56
CA LEU A 281 11.89 -34.15 -11.32
C LEU A 281 12.73 -34.32 -10.05
N TYR A 282 13.76 -33.49 -9.86
CA TYR A 282 14.59 -33.54 -8.66
C TYR A 282 13.84 -33.04 -7.40
N SER A 283 12.99 -32.02 -7.50
CA SER A 283 12.19 -31.58 -6.35
C SER A 283 11.20 -32.65 -5.89
N SER A 284 10.59 -33.39 -6.82
CA SER A 284 9.64 -34.46 -6.51
C SER A 284 10.33 -35.71 -5.94
N GLY A 285 11.56 -36.00 -6.36
CA GLY A 285 12.33 -37.16 -5.90
C GLY A 285 13.05 -36.96 -4.55
N SER A 286 13.44 -35.72 -4.20
CA SER A 286 14.29 -35.40 -3.05
C SER A 286 13.86 -36.07 -1.73
N SER A 287 12.56 -36.04 -1.41
CA SER A 287 12.07 -36.67 -0.17
C SER A 287 12.16 -38.20 -0.21
N SER A 288 11.89 -38.83 -1.35
CA SER A 288 12.00 -40.29 -1.49
C SER A 288 13.46 -40.72 -1.39
N VAL A 289 14.36 -40.02 -2.09
CA VAL A 289 15.81 -40.28 -2.07
C VAL A 289 16.36 -40.18 -0.65
N PHE A 290 15.99 -39.14 0.10
CA PHE A 290 16.42 -38.97 1.49
C PHE A 290 15.95 -40.12 2.40
N GLN A 291 14.69 -40.55 2.29
CA GLN A 291 14.16 -41.64 3.13
C GLN A 291 14.79 -42.99 2.79
N THR A 292 14.97 -43.28 1.49
CA THR A 292 15.65 -44.51 1.05
C THR A 292 17.11 -44.53 1.51
N ALA A 293 17.84 -43.42 1.36
CA ALA A 293 19.22 -43.31 1.86
C ALA A 293 19.32 -43.51 3.37
N LYS A 294 18.37 -42.96 4.14
CA LYS A 294 18.27 -43.19 5.59
C LYS A 294 18.12 -44.68 5.90
N SER A 295 17.24 -45.38 5.19
CA SER A 295 17.05 -46.83 5.33
C SER A 295 18.29 -47.63 4.94
N LEU A 296 18.98 -47.25 3.86
CA LEU A 296 20.19 -47.90 3.38
C LEU A 296 21.34 -47.78 4.40
N LEU A 297 21.59 -46.57 4.92
CA LEU A 297 22.64 -46.33 5.93
C LEU A 297 22.34 -47.07 7.24
N LEU A 298 21.08 -47.11 7.67
CA LEU A 298 20.66 -47.91 8.83
C LEU A 298 20.91 -49.42 8.60
N SER A 299 20.61 -49.94 7.40
CA SER A 299 20.82 -51.35 7.07
C SER A 299 22.29 -51.76 6.97
N ALA A 300 23.19 -50.81 6.68
CA ALA A 300 24.63 -51.01 6.64
C ALA A 300 25.30 -51.02 8.04
N GLY A 301 24.52 -51.02 9.13
CA GLY A 301 25.05 -51.07 10.49
C GLY A 301 25.52 -49.72 11.06
N SER A 302 25.16 -48.61 10.40
CA SER A 302 25.51 -47.25 10.86
C SER A 302 24.72 -46.82 12.09
N GLN A 303 25.28 -45.89 12.86
CA GLN A 303 24.56 -45.20 13.93
C GLN A 303 23.32 -44.47 13.37
N PRO A 304 22.18 -44.45 14.07
CA PRO A 304 20.92 -43.88 13.56
C PRO A 304 21.00 -42.37 13.27
N ASP A 305 21.97 -41.68 13.86
CA ASP A 305 22.23 -40.24 13.70
C ASP A 305 23.35 -39.93 12.69
N LEU A 306 23.84 -40.94 11.95
CA LEU A 306 24.88 -40.74 10.95
C LEU A 306 24.40 -39.81 9.84
N LEU A 307 23.20 -40.04 9.29
CA LEU A 307 22.57 -39.14 8.33
C LEU A 307 21.90 -37.98 9.06
N VAL A 308 22.32 -36.76 8.79
CA VAL A 308 21.75 -35.56 9.40
C VAL A 308 20.28 -35.44 9.02
N SER A 309 19.41 -35.27 10.03
CA SER A 309 17.96 -35.19 9.84
C SER A 309 17.51 -33.98 9.03
N ARG A 310 18.34 -32.93 8.97
CA ARG A 310 18.11 -31.72 8.18
C ARG A 310 18.74 -31.89 6.79
N LYS A 311 17.88 -31.83 5.76
CA LYS A 311 18.29 -31.72 4.35
C LYS A 311 18.80 -30.31 4.06
N ILE A 312 19.88 -30.20 3.28
CA ILE A 312 20.35 -28.93 2.75
C ILE A 312 19.85 -28.79 1.32
N GLU A 313 19.26 -27.65 0.98
CA GLU A 313 18.80 -27.34 -0.36
C GLU A 313 19.44 -26.02 -0.78
N THR A 314 20.11 -26.00 -1.93
CA THR A 314 20.82 -24.81 -2.44
C THR A 314 20.50 -24.58 -3.92
N SER A 315 20.44 -23.31 -4.32
CA SER A 315 20.34 -22.91 -5.73
C SER A 315 21.65 -22.40 -6.31
N ASP A 316 22.67 -22.20 -5.48
CA ASP A 316 24.01 -21.79 -5.88
C ASP A 316 25.04 -22.66 -5.14
N PRO A 317 25.63 -23.67 -5.80
CA PRO A 317 26.59 -24.56 -5.17
C PRO A 317 27.76 -23.84 -4.49
N ASN A 318 28.14 -22.64 -4.95
CA ASN A 318 29.29 -21.90 -4.41
C ASN A 318 29.06 -21.38 -2.99
N GLU A 319 27.81 -21.36 -2.50
CA GLU A 319 27.52 -20.97 -1.11
C GLU A 319 27.87 -22.09 -0.11
N LEU A 320 28.06 -23.32 -0.59
CA LEU A 320 28.41 -24.48 0.24
C LEU A 320 29.89 -24.43 0.63
N ASN A 321 30.13 -23.84 1.80
CA ASN A 321 31.40 -23.92 2.52
C ASN A 321 31.16 -24.35 3.97
N GLU A 322 32.23 -24.54 4.73
CA GLU A 322 32.15 -24.99 6.12
C GLU A 322 31.28 -24.06 6.98
N ARG A 323 31.40 -22.74 6.79
CA ARG A 323 30.62 -21.74 7.53
C ARG A 323 29.11 -21.86 7.26
N TYR A 324 28.73 -22.12 6.01
CA TYR A 324 27.34 -22.31 5.63
C TYR A 324 26.77 -23.59 6.25
N LEU A 325 27.51 -24.71 6.15
CA LEU A 325 27.11 -25.98 6.76
C LEU A 325 26.97 -25.87 8.28
N GLN A 326 27.90 -25.18 8.96
CA GLN A 326 27.82 -24.91 10.39
C GLN A 326 26.61 -24.03 10.75
N GLY A 327 26.29 -23.00 9.95
CA GLY A 327 25.12 -22.15 10.17
C GLY A 327 23.80 -22.90 10.03
N GLU A 328 23.68 -23.76 9.02
CA GLU A 328 22.46 -24.53 8.76
C GLU A 328 22.29 -25.72 9.70
N LEU A 329 23.38 -26.43 10.03
CA LEU A 329 23.36 -27.69 10.77
C LEU A 329 23.74 -27.56 12.25
N GLY A 330 24.41 -26.48 12.68
CA GLY A 330 25.01 -26.37 14.01
C GLY A 330 24.04 -26.61 15.17
N HIS A 331 22.80 -26.11 15.08
CA HIS A 331 21.76 -26.35 16.10
C HIS A 331 21.20 -27.78 16.09
N VAL A 332 21.28 -28.48 14.94
CA VAL A 332 20.80 -29.86 14.78
C VAL A 332 21.86 -30.83 15.30
N LEU A 333 23.13 -30.57 14.99
CA LEU A 333 24.27 -31.37 15.43
C LEU A 333 24.51 -31.25 16.94
N ALA A 334 24.22 -30.08 17.55
CA ALA A 334 24.29 -29.88 19.00
C ALA A 334 23.21 -30.63 19.82
N LYS A 335 22.11 -31.07 19.19
CA LYS A 335 20.99 -31.75 19.86
C LYS A 335 21.14 -33.29 19.96
N GLY A 336 22.23 -33.86 19.45
CA GLY A 336 22.49 -35.31 19.46
C GLY A 336 23.02 -35.91 20.77
N SER A 337 22.68 -35.35 21.92
CA SER A 337 22.92 -35.96 23.25
C SER A 337 21.58 -36.42 23.83
N PRO A 338 21.47 -37.66 24.32
CA PRO A 338 20.23 -38.16 24.89
C PRO A 338 20.11 -37.58 26.29
N ASP A 339 19.30 -36.54 26.46
CA ASP A 339 18.47 -36.38 27.65
C ASP A 339 17.43 -35.31 27.37
N GLY A 340 16.17 -35.75 27.30
CA GLY A 340 15.02 -34.88 27.31
C GLY A 340 14.89 -34.24 28.68
N ALA A 341 15.17 -32.95 28.78
CA ALA A 341 14.74 -32.13 29.89
C ALA A 341 14.28 -30.77 29.39
N SER A 342 13.01 -30.49 29.64
CA SER A 342 12.39 -29.17 29.65
C SER A 342 13.32 -28.16 30.33
N ALA A 343 13.79 -27.16 29.59
CA ALA A 343 14.57 -26.06 30.15
C ALA A 343 13.66 -24.87 30.44
N ASN A 344 12.84 -25.03 31.49
CA ASN A 344 12.28 -23.93 32.26
C ASN A 344 12.98 -23.95 33.62
N ALA A 345 14.24 -23.51 33.67
CA ALA A 345 14.97 -23.25 34.92
C ALA A 345 16.21 -22.41 34.64
N ASN A 346 16.26 -21.21 35.22
CA ASN A 346 17.50 -20.45 35.43
C ASN A 346 18.37 -21.17 36.45
N PRO A 347 19.69 -21.27 36.19
CA PRO A 347 20.66 -21.04 37.25
C PRO A 347 21.65 -19.94 36.87
N SER A 348 21.92 -19.12 37.87
CA SER A 348 22.87 -18.02 37.93
C SER A 348 24.31 -18.44 37.61
N GLY A 349 25.00 -17.61 36.82
CA GLY A 349 26.44 -17.39 36.95
C GLY A 349 27.36 -18.19 36.03
N ALA A 350 27.51 -17.75 34.78
CA ALA A 350 28.78 -17.63 34.03
C ALA A 350 28.45 -17.20 32.60
N SER A 351 29.22 -16.25 32.09
CA SER A 351 29.01 -15.56 30.81
C SER A 351 29.21 -16.45 29.58
N THR A 352 28.13 -16.64 28.80
CA THR A 352 28.17 -17.13 27.42
C THR A 352 27.60 -16.04 26.50
N PRO A 353 28.17 -15.75 25.31
CA PRO A 353 27.68 -14.66 24.45
C PRO A 353 26.34 -15.05 23.82
N GLN A 354 25.29 -14.27 24.09
CA GLN A 354 23.99 -14.38 23.41
C GLN A 354 24.10 -13.98 21.92
N PRO A 355 23.34 -14.61 21.02
CA PRO A 355 23.18 -14.12 19.65
C PRO A 355 22.46 -12.76 19.68
N ASP A 356 22.93 -11.83 18.86
CA ASP A 356 22.53 -10.42 18.84
C ASP A 356 21.01 -10.20 19.02
N ALA A 357 20.63 -9.73 20.21
CA ALA A 357 19.31 -9.20 20.47
C ALA A 357 19.04 -8.04 19.50
N GLU A 358 17.87 -8.03 18.85
CA GLU A 358 17.43 -6.96 17.95
C GLU A 358 17.75 -5.59 18.54
N LYS A 359 18.67 -4.85 17.89
CA LYS A 359 19.03 -3.48 18.28
C LYS A 359 17.80 -2.58 18.12
N ARG A 360 17.07 -2.36 19.21
CA ARG A 360 15.95 -1.41 19.27
C ARG A 360 16.51 0.01 19.13
N PHE A 361 15.96 0.77 18.19
CA PHE A 361 16.30 2.19 18.03
C PHE A 361 15.85 3.00 19.26
N ALA A 362 16.62 4.03 19.61
CA ALA A 362 16.28 4.91 20.73
C ALA A 362 15.02 5.72 20.44
N LYS A 363 14.11 5.82 21.42
CA LYS A 363 12.94 6.70 21.33
C LYS A 363 13.38 8.17 21.24
N PRO A 364 12.62 9.05 20.56
CA PRO A 364 12.90 10.48 20.54
C PRO A 364 12.99 11.06 21.96
N ARG A 365 13.91 12.01 22.19
CA ARG A 365 13.96 12.75 23.46
C ARG A 365 12.66 13.58 23.60
N GLY A 366 12.01 13.47 24.76
CA GLY A 366 10.85 14.29 25.09
C GLY A 366 11.17 15.80 25.07
N PRO A 367 10.14 16.67 25.04
CA PRO A 367 10.33 18.12 24.94
C PRO A 367 11.23 18.65 26.07
N ALA A 368 12.18 19.51 25.72
CA ALA A 368 13.16 20.06 26.66
C ALA A 368 12.47 20.89 27.75
N ARG A 369 12.73 20.55 29.02
CA ARG A 369 12.20 21.26 30.19
C ARG A 369 12.86 22.65 30.26
N LYS A 370 12.16 23.69 29.81
CA LYS A 370 12.64 25.08 29.96
C LYS A 370 12.65 25.47 31.44
N VAL A 371 13.84 25.75 31.96
CA VAL A 371 14.05 26.42 33.25
C VAL A 371 13.61 27.88 33.10
N ARG A 372 12.78 28.33 34.03
CA ARG A 372 12.12 29.64 34.03
C ARG A 372 13.10 30.70 34.53
N THR A 373 13.55 31.59 33.64
CA THR A 373 14.20 32.87 34.03
C THR A 373 13.20 34.03 33.91
N SER A 374 13.42 35.03 34.75
CA SER A 374 12.57 36.18 35.09
C SER A 374 12.12 37.02 33.87
N PRO A 375 10.96 37.71 33.93
CA PRO A 375 10.38 38.38 32.77
C PRO A 375 11.05 39.74 32.51
N ALA A 376 11.46 39.96 31.26
CA ALA A 376 11.68 41.29 30.70
C ALA A 376 10.31 41.91 30.31
N PRO A 377 10.18 43.25 30.26
CA PRO A 377 8.91 43.89 29.94
C PRO A 377 8.51 43.56 28.50
N VAL A 378 7.36 42.89 28.35
CA VAL A 378 6.76 42.55 27.05
C VAL A 378 5.95 43.75 26.58
N VAL A 379 6.40 44.37 25.49
CA VAL A 379 5.54 45.24 24.67
C VAL A 379 4.53 44.34 23.97
N ILE A 380 3.26 44.39 24.40
CA ILE A 380 2.18 43.64 23.77
C ILE A 380 1.82 44.34 22.46
N ALA A 381 2.52 43.98 21.38
CA ALA A 381 1.98 44.16 20.05
C ALA A 381 0.89 43.09 19.86
N TRP A 382 -0.35 43.52 19.70
CA TRP A 382 -1.46 42.65 19.28
C TRP A 382 -1.18 42.17 17.85
N ARG A 383 -0.35 41.13 17.70
CA ARG A 383 -0.34 40.34 16.47
C ARG A 383 -1.55 39.41 16.56
N LEU A 384 -2.55 39.67 15.72
CA LEU A 384 -3.57 38.69 15.39
C LEU A 384 -2.87 37.37 14.97
N TYR A 385 -3.39 36.23 15.42
CA TYR A 385 -2.80 34.90 15.14
C TYR A 385 -2.77 34.50 13.65
N SER A 386 -3.26 35.37 12.76
CA SER A 386 -3.29 35.19 11.31
C SER A 386 -3.19 36.54 10.59
N THR A 387 -2.44 36.59 9.48
CA THR A 387 -2.52 37.68 8.51
C THR A 387 -3.88 37.64 7.82
N LEU A 388 -4.56 38.79 7.73
CA LEU A 388 -5.82 38.85 6.98
C LEU A 388 -5.54 38.61 5.48
N PRO A 389 -6.45 37.97 4.73
CA PRO A 389 -6.27 37.75 3.29
C PRO A 389 -6.01 39.03 2.48
N ASP A 390 -6.44 40.18 3.00
CA ASP A 390 -6.35 41.49 2.37
C ASP A 390 -5.11 42.30 2.82
N ASP A 391 -4.23 41.74 3.67
CA ASP A 391 -2.99 42.40 4.10
C ASP A 391 -1.90 42.40 3.00
N VAL A 392 -0.98 43.37 3.10
CA VAL A 392 0.12 43.58 2.15
C VAL A 392 1.00 42.33 2.01
N VAL A 393 1.13 41.86 0.77
CA VAL A 393 1.91 40.69 0.35
C VAL A 393 3.34 40.74 0.91
N PRO A 394 3.89 39.64 1.43
CA PRO A 394 5.28 39.60 1.88
C PRO A 394 6.24 40.11 0.78
N ASN A 395 7.24 40.93 1.15
CA ASN A 395 8.25 41.48 0.22
C ASN A 395 9.05 40.45 -0.58
N LYS A 396 8.92 39.15 -0.29
CA LYS A 396 9.57 38.06 -1.01
C LYS A 396 8.67 37.56 -2.14
N ARG A 397 8.90 38.08 -3.35
CA ARG A 397 8.24 37.62 -4.59
C ARG A 397 8.74 36.21 -4.97
N LYS A 398 7.82 35.33 -5.37
CA LYS A 398 8.16 34.00 -5.90
C LYS A 398 8.24 33.94 -7.43
N VAL A 399 7.76 34.97 -8.12
CA VAL A 399 7.80 35.09 -9.57
C VAL A 399 9.17 35.58 -10.02
N TRP A 400 9.80 34.83 -10.93
CA TRP A 400 11.09 35.12 -11.53
C TRP A 400 10.91 35.55 -12.98
N ASP A 401 11.62 36.61 -13.37
CA ASP A 401 11.52 37.17 -14.72
C ASP A 401 12.36 36.39 -15.74
N SER A 402 13.36 35.62 -15.28
CA SER A 402 14.22 34.77 -16.09
C SER A 402 14.16 33.31 -15.64
N VAL A 403 13.96 32.41 -16.61
CA VAL A 403 13.98 30.96 -16.39
C VAL A 403 15.39 30.51 -15.98
N ASP A 404 16.43 31.09 -16.57
CA ASP A 404 17.83 30.73 -16.30
C ASP A 404 18.23 31.04 -14.85
N GLU A 405 17.80 32.19 -14.32
CA GLU A 405 18.02 32.54 -12.93
C GLU A 405 17.19 31.66 -11.99
N ALA A 406 15.97 31.29 -12.38
CA ALA A 406 15.15 30.38 -11.58
C ALA A 406 15.78 28.99 -11.43
N ILE A 407 16.48 28.46 -12.44
CA ILE A 407 17.10 27.12 -12.42
C ILE A 407 18.58 27.10 -12.04
N LYS A 408 19.16 28.25 -11.68
CA LYS A 408 20.62 28.41 -11.46
C LYS A 408 21.19 27.53 -10.35
N ASP A 409 20.42 27.29 -9.30
CA ASP A 409 20.87 26.53 -8.13
C ASP A 409 20.89 25.01 -8.32
N ILE A 410 20.37 24.52 -9.45
CA ILE A 410 20.38 23.10 -9.80
C ILE A 410 21.82 22.67 -10.10
N LYS A 411 22.20 21.49 -9.62
CA LYS A 411 23.55 20.94 -9.70
C LYS A 411 23.56 19.57 -10.36
N SER A 412 24.71 19.20 -10.91
CA SER A 412 24.93 17.82 -11.32
C SER A 412 24.82 16.88 -10.10
N GLY A 413 24.14 15.76 -10.25
CA GLY A 413 23.85 14.83 -9.14
C GLY A 413 22.49 15.04 -8.46
N ASP A 414 21.80 16.14 -8.71
CA ASP A 414 20.48 16.39 -8.10
C ASP A 414 19.44 15.35 -8.56
N VAL A 415 18.51 15.04 -7.65
CA VAL A 415 17.30 14.28 -7.98
C VAL A 415 16.22 15.23 -8.50
N LEU A 416 15.96 15.18 -9.80
CA LEU A 416 14.98 16.01 -10.50
C LEU A 416 13.65 15.27 -10.65
N LEU A 417 12.60 15.78 -10.01
CA LEU A 417 11.22 15.35 -10.25
C LEU A 417 10.65 16.17 -11.41
N SER A 418 10.16 15.52 -12.46
CA SER A 418 9.51 16.19 -13.59
C SER A 418 8.06 15.76 -13.70
N GLY A 419 7.15 16.71 -13.54
CA GLY A 419 5.72 16.49 -13.77
C GLY A 419 5.41 16.12 -15.22
N GLY A 420 4.21 15.55 -15.43
CA GLY A 420 3.68 15.18 -16.73
C GLY A 420 3.27 13.71 -16.86
N PHE A 421 2.45 13.45 -17.87
CA PHE A 421 2.05 12.10 -18.30
C PHE A 421 2.14 12.04 -19.82
N GLY A 422 3.08 11.27 -20.36
CA GLY A 422 3.50 11.43 -21.76
C GLY A 422 4.03 12.86 -22.01
N LEU A 423 3.38 13.61 -22.90
CA LEU A 423 3.64 15.03 -23.15
C LEU A 423 2.59 15.97 -22.49
N CYS A 424 1.61 15.43 -21.75
CA CYS A 424 0.60 16.25 -21.10
C CYS A 424 1.11 16.79 -19.75
N GLY A 425 1.23 18.11 -19.64
CA GLY A 425 1.68 18.78 -18.42
C GLY A 425 3.19 18.72 -18.19
N THR A 426 3.99 18.47 -19.23
CA THR A 426 5.45 18.51 -19.18
C THR A 426 5.96 19.95 -19.01
N PRO A 427 6.93 20.20 -18.11
CA PRO A 427 7.50 21.52 -17.90
C PRO A 427 8.58 21.86 -18.95
N ASP A 428 8.18 21.95 -20.21
CA ASP A 428 9.10 22.05 -21.36
C ASP A 428 9.92 23.35 -21.40
N THR A 429 9.45 24.43 -20.77
CA THR A 429 10.23 25.68 -20.68
C THR A 429 11.42 25.49 -19.75
N LEU A 430 11.17 24.94 -18.56
CA LEU A 430 12.20 24.62 -17.56
C LEU A 430 13.17 23.56 -18.06
N ILE A 431 12.66 22.48 -18.66
CA ILE A 431 13.48 21.43 -19.28
C ILE A 431 14.34 22.02 -20.41
N GLY A 432 13.75 22.90 -21.22
CA GLY A 432 14.44 23.58 -22.32
C GLY A 432 15.62 24.43 -21.86
N ALA A 433 15.48 25.17 -20.76
CA ALA A 433 16.56 25.95 -20.16
C ALA A 433 17.62 25.05 -19.52
N LEU A 434 17.21 24.00 -18.79
CA LEU A 434 18.14 23.05 -18.18
C LEU A 434 18.99 22.31 -19.22
N ALA A 435 18.42 22.03 -20.40
CA ALA A 435 19.12 21.41 -21.53
C ALA A 435 20.32 22.24 -22.05
N GLN A 436 20.31 23.55 -21.81
CA GLN A 436 21.39 24.45 -22.24
C GLN A 436 22.57 24.45 -21.26
N ARG A 437 22.36 24.01 -20.01
CA ARG A 437 23.39 23.97 -18.96
C ARG A 437 24.34 22.78 -19.14
N LYS A 438 25.53 23.05 -19.68
CA LYS A 438 26.57 22.04 -19.94
C LYS A 438 27.32 21.55 -18.69
N ASP A 439 27.18 22.25 -17.58
CA ASP A 439 27.78 21.91 -16.29
C ASP A 439 27.01 20.81 -15.53
N ILE A 440 25.82 20.43 -16.02
CA ILE A 440 24.98 19.39 -15.43
C ILE A 440 25.05 18.14 -16.31
N ASN A 441 25.45 16.99 -15.77
CA ASN A 441 25.67 15.76 -16.53
C ASN A 441 25.25 14.45 -15.83
N THR A 442 24.92 14.47 -14.54
CA THR A 442 24.60 13.25 -13.77
C THR A 442 23.31 13.38 -12.97
N LEU A 443 22.22 13.84 -13.60
CA LEU A 443 20.92 13.93 -12.94
C LEU A 443 20.31 12.54 -12.70
N THR A 444 19.63 12.38 -11.57
CA THR A 444 18.63 11.33 -11.39
C THR A 444 17.26 11.92 -11.67
N ALA A 445 16.68 11.60 -12.83
CA ALA A 445 15.39 12.11 -13.23
C ALA A 445 14.27 11.12 -12.87
N ILE A 446 13.20 11.65 -12.27
CA ILE A 446 12.03 10.91 -11.81
C ILE A 446 10.81 11.48 -12.49
N SER A 447 10.16 10.65 -13.31
CA SER A 447 9.00 11.02 -14.11
C SER A 447 8.21 9.78 -14.45
N ASN A 448 6.93 9.92 -14.75
CA ASN A 448 6.15 8.78 -15.25
C ASN A 448 6.79 8.19 -16.53
N ASN A 449 7.22 9.08 -17.43
CA ASN A 449 7.79 8.78 -18.74
C ASN A 449 8.95 9.74 -19.07
N VAL A 450 9.72 9.41 -20.10
CA VAL A 450 10.79 10.28 -20.62
C VAL A 450 10.31 11.25 -21.72
N GLY A 451 9.03 11.23 -22.09
CA GLY A 451 8.53 11.95 -23.26
C GLY A 451 8.80 11.20 -24.57
N SER A 452 8.75 11.91 -25.71
CA SER A 452 8.81 11.30 -27.05
C SER A 452 9.86 12.02 -27.92
N GLY A 453 10.84 11.26 -28.42
CA GLY A 453 12.00 11.82 -29.13
C GLY A 453 12.76 12.83 -28.27
N GLU A 454 12.92 14.05 -28.77
CA GLU A 454 13.55 15.18 -28.05
C GLU A 454 12.55 16.04 -27.25
N LYS A 455 11.28 15.63 -27.13
CA LYS A 455 10.25 16.35 -26.36
C LYS A 455 10.22 15.89 -24.90
N GLY A 456 9.87 16.78 -23.97
CA GLY A 456 9.93 16.50 -22.54
C GLY A 456 11.35 16.16 -22.08
N LEU A 457 11.50 15.21 -21.16
CA LEU A 457 12.81 14.77 -20.65
C LEU A 457 13.71 14.14 -21.72
N GLY A 458 13.16 13.75 -22.86
CA GLY A 458 13.91 13.30 -24.02
C GLY A 458 15.00 14.28 -24.44
N LYS A 459 14.74 15.58 -24.26
CA LYS A 459 15.75 16.63 -24.51
C LYS A 459 16.99 16.47 -23.64
N LEU A 460 16.82 16.14 -22.36
CA LEU A 460 17.92 15.94 -21.40
C LEU A 460 18.64 14.60 -21.61
N LEU A 461 17.95 13.60 -22.16
CA LEU A 461 18.58 12.35 -22.59
C LEU A 461 19.53 12.61 -23.77
N HIS A 462 19.06 13.33 -24.79
CA HIS A 462 19.86 13.65 -25.97
C HIS A 462 21.07 14.54 -25.68
N THR A 463 20.99 15.41 -24.66
CA THR A 463 22.14 16.19 -24.20
C THR A 463 23.06 15.43 -23.24
N GLY A 464 22.73 14.18 -22.87
CA GLY A 464 23.54 13.34 -21.99
C GLY A 464 23.54 13.79 -20.52
N GLN A 465 22.47 14.45 -20.06
CA GLN A 465 22.42 15.05 -18.72
C GLN A 465 21.85 14.14 -17.63
N ILE A 466 21.24 13.01 -18.01
CA ILE A 466 20.59 12.07 -17.11
C ILE A 466 21.43 10.79 -17.00
N ASP A 467 21.86 10.44 -15.78
CA ASP A 467 22.56 9.17 -15.50
C ASP A 467 21.60 8.08 -14.99
N LYS A 468 20.52 8.47 -14.32
CA LYS A 468 19.49 7.53 -13.83
C LYS A 468 18.08 8.04 -14.12
N MET A 469 17.24 7.17 -14.67
CA MET A 469 15.80 7.36 -14.78
C MET A 469 15.06 6.48 -13.79
N MET A 470 14.11 7.04 -13.05
CA MET A 470 13.11 6.31 -12.27
C MET A 470 11.74 6.56 -12.91
N ALA A 471 11.17 5.54 -13.55
CA ALA A 471 9.97 5.70 -14.37
C ALA A 471 9.03 4.50 -14.27
N SER A 472 7.77 4.69 -14.66
CA SER A 472 6.79 3.61 -14.72
C SER A 472 6.71 2.95 -16.09
N TYR A 473 6.99 3.74 -17.12
CA TYR A 473 6.91 3.30 -18.50
C TYR A 473 7.93 4.04 -19.37
N ILE A 474 8.80 3.27 -20.01
CA ILE A 474 9.89 3.73 -20.87
C ILE A 474 9.35 4.39 -22.15
N GLY A 475 8.23 3.87 -22.67
CA GLY A 475 7.34 4.42 -23.70
C GLY A 475 7.94 5.20 -24.87
N GLY A 476 7.81 4.68 -26.09
CA GLY A 476 7.96 5.44 -27.36
C GLY A 476 9.36 5.97 -27.70
N ASN A 477 10.27 6.04 -26.72
CA ASN A 477 11.59 6.63 -26.89
C ASN A 477 12.66 5.54 -27.11
N LYS A 478 12.88 5.18 -28.38
CA LYS A 478 13.89 4.18 -28.78
C LYS A 478 15.32 4.56 -28.38
N HIS A 479 15.61 5.86 -28.29
CA HIS A 479 16.93 6.32 -27.86
C HIS A 479 17.17 5.98 -26.38
N PHE A 480 16.18 6.24 -25.52
CA PHE A 480 16.25 5.85 -24.11
C PHE A 480 16.42 4.33 -23.93
N GLU A 481 15.64 3.54 -24.65
CA GLU A 481 15.77 2.07 -24.66
C GLU A 481 17.18 1.63 -25.06
N SER A 482 17.74 2.21 -26.11
CA SER A 482 19.10 1.92 -26.58
C SER A 482 20.16 2.27 -25.52
N LEU A 483 20.06 3.43 -24.89
CA LEU A 483 20.98 3.84 -23.81
C LEU A 483 20.94 2.86 -22.64
N TYR A 484 19.75 2.41 -22.25
CA TYR A 484 19.60 1.44 -21.16
C TYR A 484 20.20 0.08 -21.53
N LEU A 485 19.84 -0.47 -22.70
CA LEU A 485 20.30 -1.79 -23.15
C LEU A 485 21.82 -1.86 -23.42
N THR A 486 22.46 -0.72 -23.68
CA THR A 486 23.91 -0.60 -23.87
C THR A 486 24.68 -0.29 -22.58
N GLY A 487 24.00 -0.10 -21.45
CA GLY A 487 24.60 0.17 -20.14
C GLY A 487 24.96 1.64 -19.87
N GLN A 488 24.58 2.54 -20.78
CA GLN A 488 24.93 3.97 -20.70
C GLN A 488 24.10 4.73 -19.67
N ILE A 489 22.86 4.31 -19.40
CA ILE A 489 21.97 4.93 -18.42
C ILE A 489 21.40 3.89 -17.45
N SER A 490 21.15 4.30 -16.21
CA SER A 490 20.46 3.49 -15.21
C SER A 490 18.94 3.66 -15.33
N LEU A 491 18.17 2.59 -15.16
CA LEU A 491 16.71 2.62 -15.13
C LEU A 491 16.17 1.84 -13.92
N GLU A 492 15.39 2.49 -13.07
CA GLU A 492 14.56 1.82 -12.07
C GLU A 492 13.11 1.86 -12.54
N LEU A 493 12.59 0.71 -12.99
CA LEU A 493 11.20 0.57 -13.41
C LEU A 493 10.30 0.36 -12.19
N ILE A 494 9.38 1.29 -11.95
CA ILE A 494 8.53 1.33 -10.75
C ILE A 494 7.07 1.38 -11.19
N PRO A 495 6.18 0.47 -10.72
CA PRO A 495 4.76 0.54 -11.07
C PRO A 495 4.17 1.94 -10.84
N GLN A 496 3.37 2.44 -11.78
CA GLN A 496 2.92 3.84 -11.82
C GLN A 496 2.31 4.32 -10.48
N GLY A 497 1.37 3.54 -9.93
CA GLY A 497 0.75 3.86 -8.64
C GLY A 497 1.75 3.82 -7.46
N THR A 498 2.72 2.90 -7.51
CA THR A 498 3.81 2.83 -6.52
C THR A 498 4.72 4.05 -6.62
N LEU A 499 5.06 4.51 -7.83
CA LEU A 499 5.88 5.71 -8.03
C LEU A 499 5.22 6.94 -7.38
N VAL A 500 3.93 7.17 -7.65
CA VAL A 500 3.15 8.24 -6.99
C VAL A 500 3.12 8.02 -5.47
N GLY A 501 2.90 6.79 -5.01
CA GLY A 501 2.88 6.45 -3.59
C GLY A 501 4.20 6.78 -2.88
N ARG A 502 5.35 6.46 -3.49
CA ARG A 502 6.69 6.74 -2.95
C ARG A 502 6.98 8.24 -2.87
N LEU A 503 6.57 9.00 -3.88
CA LEU A 503 6.67 10.46 -3.87
C LEU A 503 5.76 11.09 -2.80
N ARG A 504 4.49 10.66 -2.73
CA ARG A 504 3.53 11.12 -1.72
C ARG A 504 3.99 10.77 -0.29
N ALA A 505 4.56 9.59 -0.10
CA ALA A 505 5.03 9.15 1.22
C ALA A 505 6.09 10.12 1.76
N HIS A 506 7.09 10.48 0.96
CA HIS A 506 8.13 11.41 1.40
C HIS A 506 7.55 12.81 1.66
N ALA A 507 6.71 13.33 0.77
CA ALA A 507 6.01 14.60 0.96
C ALA A 507 5.17 14.65 2.26
N ALA A 508 4.70 13.49 2.75
CA ALA A 508 3.95 13.35 3.99
C ALA A 508 4.81 12.98 5.22
N GLY A 509 6.14 12.90 5.08
CA GLY A 509 7.04 12.48 6.16
C GLY A 509 6.97 10.99 6.51
N ILE A 510 6.51 10.15 5.57
CA ILE A 510 6.39 8.70 5.70
C ILE A 510 7.58 8.05 4.99
N PRO A 511 8.49 7.35 5.71
CA PRO A 511 9.71 6.81 5.11
C PRO A 511 9.49 5.58 4.22
N ALA A 512 8.41 4.83 4.43
CA ALA A 512 8.02 3.67 3.63
C ALA A 512 6.54 3.33 3.82
N PHE A 513 5.94 2.62 2.87
CA PHE A 513 4.57 2.12 2.95
C PHE A 513 4.45 0.74 2.30
N PHE A 514 3.36 0.01 2.58
CA PHE A 514 3.08 -1.29 1.96
C PHE A 514 2.04 -1.17 0.84
N THR A 515 2.28 -1.86 -0.28
CA THR A 515 1.35 -1.94 -1.43
C THR A 515 1.32 -3.35 -2.01
N PRO A 516 0.15 -3.88 -2.45
CA PRO A 516 0.11 -5.20 -3.09
C PRO A 516 0.65 -5.16 -4.53
N THR A 517 0.85 -3.96 -5.09
CA THR A 517 1.32 -3.77 -6.45
C THR A 517 2.76 -4.29 -6.60
N GLY A 518 2.95 -5.23 -7.52
CA GLY A 518 4.26 -5.84 -7.80
C GLY A 518 4.55 -7.11 -7.00
N ALA A 519 3.70 -7.49 -6.03
CA ALA A 519 3.84 -8.75 -5.30
C ALA A 519 3.82 -9.95 -6.25
N SER A 520 4.70 -10.92 -6.00
CA SER A 520 4.94 -12.11 -6.81
C SER A 520 5.38 -11.82 -8.25
N THR A 521 6.01 -10.67 -8.50
CA THR A 521 6.51 -10.28 -9.84
C THR A 521 8.01 -9.99 -9.83
N ALA A 522 8.57 -9.70 -11.00
CA ALA A 522 9.94 -9.23 -11.17
C ALA A 522 10.28 -7.98 -10.32
N VAL A 523 9.28 -7.17 -9.97
CA VAL A 523 9.43 -6.02 -9.06
C VAL A 523 9.76 -6.49 -7.64
N GLU A 524 9.05 -7.49 -7.11
CA GLU A 524 9.35 -8.07 -5.79
C GLU A 524 10.74 -8.70 -5.76
N PHE A 525 11.02 -9.53 -6.76
CA PHE A 525 12.25 -10.32 -6.79
C PHE A 525 13.49 -9.51 -7.14
N GLY A 526 13.33 -8.27 -7.63
CA GLY A 526 14.45 -7.42 -8.06
C GLY A 526 15.16 -7.97 -9.30
N SER A 527 14.45 -8.72 -10.16
CA SER A 527 15.08 -9.37 -11.32
C SER A 527 15.26 -8.46 -12.53
N ILE A 528 14.69 -7.25 -12.52
CA ILE A 528 14.90 -6.23 -13.55
C ILE A 528 16.19 -5.48 -13.20
N PRO A 529 17.27 -5.59 -14.00
CA PRO A 529 18.51 -4.87 -13.74
C PRO A 529 18.30 -3.37 -13.72
N ILE A 530 19.01 -2.65 -12.85
CA ILE A 530 19.00 -1.18 -12.88
C ILE A 530 19.98 -0.66 -13.93
N ARG A 531 21.11 -1.35 -14.15
CA ARG A 531 22.10 -0.94 -15.16
C ARG A 531 22.88 -2.15 -15.65
N TYR A 532 23.17 -2.18 -16.95
CA TYR A 532 24.11 -3.13 -17.56
C TYR A 532 25.53 -2.58 -17.59
N ASN A 533 26.53 -3.46 -17.73
CA ASN A 533 27.89 -3.02 -18.01
C ASN A 533 27.99 -2.38 -19.40
N GLU A 534 29.03 -1.58 -19.62
CA GLU A 534 29.35 -1.08 -20.96
C GLU A 534 29.57 -2.27 -21.91
N GLY A 535 28.93 -2.25 -23.08
CA GLY A 535 28.78 -3.42 -23.94
C GLY A 535 27.42 -4.14 -23.80
N GLY A 536 26.55 -3.62 -22.92
CA GLY A 536 25.15 -3.99 -22.80
C GLY A 536 24.91 -5.34 -22.14
N VAL A 537 23.76 -5.94 -22.44
CA VAL A 537 23.30 -7.21 -21.80
C VAL A 537 24.36 -8.32 -21.86
N LYS A 538 25.14 -8.40 -22.95
CA LYS A 538 26.20 -9.40 -23.14
C LYS A 538 27.38 -9.22 -22.18
N ALA A 539 27.62 -8.00 -21.72
CA ALA A 539 28.67 -7.68 -20.76
C ALA A 539 28.23 -7.87 -19.30
N GLY A 540 26.99 -8.31 -19.06
CA GLY A 540 26.44 -8.58 -17.74
C GLY A 540 25.80 -7.37 -17.06
N VAL A 541 25.31 -7.59 -15.84
CA VAL A 541 24.61 -6.60 -15.03
C VAL A 541 25.61 -5.82 -14.18
N LYS A 542 25.57 -4.49 -14.26
CA LYS A 542 26.39 -3.57 -13.43
C LYS A 542 25.72 -3.28 -12.09
N ILE A 543 24.41 -3.01 -12.12
CA ILE A 543 23.60 -2.71 -10.93
C ILE A 543 22.37 -3.63 -10.97
N PRO A 544 22.22 -4.55 -10.01
CA PRO A 544 21.06 -5.44 -9.95
C PRO A 544 19.79 -4.67 -9.59
N GLY A 545 18.63 -5.32 -9.78
CA GLY A 545 17.35 -4.77 -9.35
C GLY A 545 17.17 -4.76 -7.84
N ASN A 546 16.27 -3.90 -7.37
CA ASN A 546 15.96 -3.77 -5.95
C ASN A 546 14.99 -4.88 -5.51
N LYS A 547 15.49 -5.89 -4.79
CA LYS A 547 14.62 -6.88 -4.13
C LYS A 547 13.80 -6.19 -3.03
N LYS A 548 12.50 -6.48 -2.96
CA LYS A 548 11.56 -5.83 -2.04
C LYS A 548 11.27 -6.73 -0.84
N GLU A 549 11.15 -6.13 0.35
CA GLU A 549 10.59 -6.82 1.51
C GLU A 549 9.12 -7.08 1.25
N ALA A 550 8.68 -8.32 1.48
CA ALA A 550 7.28 -8.70 1.37
C ALA A 550 6.74 -9.08 2.75
N ARG A 551 5.50 -8.67 3.03
CA ARG A 551 4.77 -9.01 4.25
C ARG A 551 3.32 -9.34 3.94
N GLU A 552 2.73 -10.21 4.74
CA GLU A 552 1.33 -10.56 4.62
C GLU A 552 0.48 -9.75 5.60
N PHE A 553 -0.63 -9.19 5.11
CA PHE A 553 -1.64 -8.52 5.92
C PHE A 553 -3.02 -9.06 5.51
N GLY A 554 -3.74 -9.66 6.46
CA GLY A 554 -5.09 -10.19 6.23
C GLY A 554 -5.17 -11.20 5.08
N GLY A 555 -4.21 -12.13 4.97
CA GLY A 555 -4.20 -13.16 3.93
C GLY A 555 -3.68 -12.71 2.57
N ARG A 556 -3.24 -11.45 2.43
CA ARG A 556 -2.73 -10.89 1.16
C ARG A 556 -1.29 -10.42 1.29
N ARG A 557 -0.49 -10.67 0.26
CA ARG A 557 0.93 -10.29 0.16
C ARG A 557 1.08 -8.83 -0.30
N TYR A 558 1.95 -8.08 0.39
CA TYR A 558 2.27 -6.68 0.11
C TYR A 558 3.79 -6.47 0.09
N LEU A 559 4.25 -5.53 -0.70
CA LEU A 559 5.64 -5.10 -0.78
C LEU A 559 5.85 -3.80 0.01
N MET A 560 6.95 -3.72 0.75
CA MET A 560 7.42 -2.48 1.35
C MET A 560 8.12 -1.64 0.28
N GLU A 561 7.63 -0.41 0.09
CA GLU A 561 8.17 0.54 -0.86
C GLU A 561 8.70 1.78 -0.14
N PRO A 562 9.99 2.12 -0.28
CA PRO A 562 10.59 3.26 0.40
C PRO A 562 10.19 4.57 -0.28
N ALA A 563 10.08 5.64 0.51
CA ALA A 563 9.81 6.96 -0.01
C ALA A 563 10.93 7.44 -0.97
N ILE A 564 10.59 8.33 -1.91
CA ILE A 564 11.58 8.95 -2.80
C ILE A 564 11.74 10.42 -2.45
N VAL A 565 12.99 10.82 -2.18
CA VAL A 565 13.37 12.20 -1.88
C VAL A 565 13.71 12.92 -3.19
N GLY A 566 13.05 14.04 -3.49
CA GLY A 566 13.46 14.94 -4.57
C GLY A 566 14.28 16.11 -4.06
N ASP A 567 15.28 16.54 -4.81
CA ASP A 567 16.00 17.79 -4.55
C ASP A 567 15.29 18.95 -5.24
N VAL A 568 14.93 18.76 -6.51
CA VAL A 568 14.28 19.76 -7.35
C VAL A 568 13.03 19.18 -7.99
N ALA A 569 11.94 19.95 -8.06
CA ALA A 569 10.74 19.59 -8.81
C ALA A 569 10.43 20.63 -9.90
N PHE A 570 10.26 20.17 -11.14
CA PHE A 570 9.72 20.94 -12.25
C PHE A 570 8.27 20.56 -12.50
N VAL A 571 7.40 21.57 -12.50
CA VAL A 571 5.95 21.38 -12.60
C VAL A 571 5.36 22.39 -13.57
N ARG A 572 4.45 21.96 -14.45
CA ARG A 572 3.67 22.88 -15.29
C ARG A 572 2.25 23.04 -14.76
N ALA A 573 1.82 24.28 -14.56
CA ALA A 573 0.47 24.61 -14.11
C ALA A 573 -0.26 25.53 -15.08
N TRP A 574 -1.59 25.46 -15.09
CA TRP A 574 -2.42 26.31 -15.94
C TRP A 574 -2.54 27.73 -15.39
N LYS A 575 -2.82 27.85 -14.09
CA LYS A 575 -2.89 29.13 -13.38
C LYS A 575 -2.09 29.04 -12.09
N VAL A 576 -1.31 30.08 -11.82
CA VAL A 576 -0.57 30.23 -10.56
C VAL A 576 -0.68 31.66 -10.08
N ASP A 577 -1.01 31.87 -8.81
CA ASP A 577 -0.95 33.23 -8.23
C ASP A 577 0.46 33.58 -7.75
N GLU A 578 0.70 34.85 -7.43
CA GLU A 578 2.05 35.35 -7.09
C GLU A 578 2.64 34.74 -5.80
N VAL A 579 1.82 34.12 -4.95
CA VAL A 579 2.25 33.40 -3.74
C VAL A 579 2.44 31.89 -3.96
N GLY A 580 2.13 31.39 -5.16
CA GLY A 580 2.43 30.04 -5.63
C GLY A 580 1.26 29.06 -5.60
N ASN A 581 0.03 29.51 -5.33
CA ASN A 581 -1.13 28.62 -5.38
C ASN A 581 -1.39 28.20 -6.82
N CYS A 582 -1.40 26.89 -7.08
CA CYS A 582 -1.52 26.34 -8.43
C CYS A 582 -2.89 25.72 -8.68
N VAL A 583 -3.41 25.95 -9.88
CA VAL A 583 -4.55 25.26 -10.48
C VAL A 583 -4.09 24.62 -11.79
N PHE A 584 -4.40 23.34 -11.97
CA PHE A 584 -4.10 22.56 -13.17
C PHE A 584 -5.33 22.46 -14.06
N ARG A 585 -5.14 22.34 -15.37
CA ARG A 585 -6.24 22.16 -16.34
C ARG A 585 -6.35 20.69 -16.73
N TYR A 586 -7.53 20.10 -16.59
CA TYR A 586 -7.83 18.72 -16.96
C TYR A 586 -6.78 17.73 -16.39
N THR A 587 -6.19 16.88 -17.25
CA THR A 587 -5.23 15.83 -16.88
C THR A 587 -3.81 16.33 -16.64
N GLN A 588 -3.53 17.63 -16.76
CA GLN A 588 -2.19 18.18 -16.48
C GLN A 588 -1.78 18.03 -15.00
N ASN A 589 -2.76 17.80 -14.11
CA ASN A 589 -2.52 17.62 -12.68
C ASN A 589 -1.69 16.36 -12.37
N ASN A 590 -1.98 15.25 -13.07
CA ASN A 590 -1.33 13.94 -13.03
C ASN A 590 -0.31 13.73 -11.89
N PHE A 591 0.99 13.69 -12.20
CA PHE A 591 2.11 13.61 -11.26
C PHE A 591 2.48 14.98 -10.66
N SER A 592 2.19 16.06 -11.39
CA SER A 592 2.54 17.44 -11.08
C SER A 592 2.21 17.83 -9.64
N ALA A 593 0.99 17.57 -9.17
CA ALA A 593 0.60 17.89 -7.79
C ALA A 593 1.42 17.13 -6.74
N THR A 594 1.71 15.85 -6.97
CA THR A 594 2.45 15.04 -6.01
C THR A 594 3.91 15.46 -5.97
N MET A 595 4.51 15.73 -7.14
CA MET A 595 5.90 16.16 -7.26
C MET A 595 6.16 17.56 -6.70
N ALA A 596 5.22 18.50 -6.90
CA ALA A 596 5.32 19.84 -6.33
C ALA A 596 5.52 19.84 -4.80
N ARG A 597 4.97 18.82 -4.11
CA ARG A 597 5.06 18.67 -2.66
C ARG A 597 6.32 17.93 -2.20
N ASN A 598 7.11 17.39 -3.12
CA ASN A 598 8.11 16.36 -2.84
C ASN A 598 9.56 16.76 -3.17
N ALA A 599 9.87 18.04 -3.18
CA ALA A 599 11.22 18.54 -3.40
C ALA A 599 11.62 19.61 -2.40
N LYS A 600 12.94 19.79 -2.23
CA LYS A 600 13.49 20.91 -1.45
C LYS A 600 13.34 22.24 -2.19
N LEU A 601 13.37 22.20 -3.52
CA LEU A 601 13.16 23.33 -4.41
C LEU A 601 12.10 22.98 -5.47
N THR A 602 10.93 23.60 -5.39
CA THR A 602 9.86 23.44 -6.40
C THR A 602 9.77 24.66 -7.29
N ILE A 603 9.97 24.44 -8.59
CA ILE A 603 9.89 25.45 -9.65
C ILE A 603 8.69 25.14 -10.54
N VAL A 604 7.74 26.07 -10.59
CA VAL A 604 6.53 25.95 -11.41
C VAL A 604 6.64 26.85 -12.63
N GLU A 605 6.47 26.30 -13.82
CA GLU A 605 6.14 27.08 -15.00
C GLU A 605 4.63 27.21 -15.15
N ALA A 606 4.14 28.45 -15.28
CA ALA A 606 2.73 28.76 -15.31
C ALA A 606 2.30 29.31 -16.67
N GLU A 607 1.24 28.75 -17.25
CA GLU A 607 0.62 29.32 -18.46
C GLU A 607 0.03 30.70 -18.17
N ASN A 608 -0.58 30.88 -16.99
CA ASN A 608 -1.18 32.14 -16.57
C ASN A 608 -0.73 32.45 -15.14
N ILE A 609 0.07 33.51 -14.98
CA ILE A 609 0.37 34.07 -13.67
C ILE A 609 -0.72 35.09 -13.38
N VAL A 610 -1.44 34.93 -12.27
CA VAL A 610 -2.61 35.76 -11.92
C VAL A 610 -2.38 36.52 -10.60
N PRO A 611 -3.03 37.66 -10.39
CA PRO A 611 -2.95 38.37 -9.10
C PRO A 611 -3.48 37.52 -7.95
N ILE A 612 -2.94 37.75 -6.75
CA ILE A 612 -3.44 37.15 -5.50
C ILE A 612 -4.94 37.46 -5.33
N GLY A 613 -5.70 36.49 -4.82
CA GLY A 613 -7.15 36.58 -4.70
C GLY A 613 -7.94 36.21 -5.97
N SER A 614 -7.28 36.12 -7.13
CA SER A 614 -7.94 35.69 -8.39
C SER A 614 -8.32 34.21 -8.39
N LEU A 615 -7.66 33.41 -7.55
CA LEU A 615 -7.94 31.99 -7.39
C LEU A 615 -8.79 31.80 -6.13
N SER A 616 -9.97 31.19 -6.29
CA SER A 616 -10.77 30.77 -5.14
C SER A 616 -9.96 29.80 -4.27
N PRO A 617 -9.88 30.01 -2.94
CA PRO A 617 -9.17 29.09 -2.05
C PRO A 617 -9.64 27.62 -2.17
N ASN A 618 -10.91 27.41 -2.48
CA ASN A 618 -11.49 26.07 -2.67
C ASN A 618 -11.14 25.42 -4.02
N ALA A 619 -10.57 26.18 -4.96
CA ALA A 619 -10.15 25.70 -6.27
C ALA A 619 -8.64 25.40 -6.34
N ILE A 620 -7.87 25.68 -5.28
CA ILE A 620 -6.41 25.50 -5.25
C ILE A 620 -6.08 24.00 -5.20
N HIS A 621 -5.34 23.50 -6.21
CA HIS A 621 -4.90 22.10 -6.26
C HIS A 621 -3.60 21.88 -5.47
N VAL A 622 -2.65 22.83 -5.56
CA VAL A 622 -1.40 22.84 -4.78
C VAL A 622 -1.30 24.19 -4.09
N PRO A 623 -1.36 24.23 -2.74
CA PRO A 623 -1.12 25.45 -1.99
C PRO A 623 0.30 25.97 -2.20
N GLY A 624 0.44 27.30 -2.24
CA GLY A 624 1.71 27.95 -2.53
C GLY A 624 2.83 27.68 -1.53
N ILE A 625 2.53 27.12 -0.36
CA ILE A 625 3.55 26.67 0.60
C ILE A 625 4.53 25.65 0.00
N TYR A 626 4.10 24.88 -1.01
CA TYR A 626 4.93 23.88 -1.67
C TYR A 626 5.70 24.43 -2.88
N VAL A 627 5.54 25.71 -3.21
CA VAL A 627 6.13 26.33 -4.40
C VAL A 627 7.13 27.39 -3.98
N ASP A 628 8.36 27.28 -4.50
CA ASP A 628 9.44 28.22 -4.20
C ASP A 628 9.61 29.28 -5.29
N ARG A 629 9.51 28.85 -6.56
CA ARG A 629 9.77 29.70 -7.74
C ARG A 629 8.69 29.51 -8.78
N ILE A 630 8.31 30.61 -9.42
CA ILE A 630 7.31 30.65 -10.49
C ILE A 630 7.94 31.33 -11.69
N VAL A 631 7.81 30.73 -12.87
CA VAL A 631 8.22 31.33 -14.14
C VAL A 631 7.07 31.28 -15.14
N LYS A 632 7.07 32.17 -16.13
CA LYS A 632 6.10 32.12 -17.23
C LYS A 632 6.45 30.96 -18.17
N ALA A 633 5.48 30.10 -18.46
CA ALA A 633 5.65 29.08 -19.50
C ALA A 633 5.70 29.75 -20.88
N THR A 634 6.75 29.46 -21.66
CA THR A 634 6.95 29.98 -23.02
C THR A 634 6.99 28.87 -24.07
N ALA A 635 7.27 27.63 -23.66
CA ALA A 635 7.21 26.48 -24.56
C ALA A 635 5.75 26.11 -24.92
N PRO A 636 5.46 25.84 -26.22
CA PRO A 636 4.14 25.43 -26.67
C PRO A 636 3.76 24.05 -26.12
N LYS A 637 2.45 23.77 -26.10
CA LYS A 637 1.95 22.43 -25.76
C LYS A 637 2.10 21.50 -26.96
N GLU A 638 2.49 20.27 -26.68
CA GLU A 638 2.68 19.25 -27.70
C GLU A 638 1.63 18.15 -27.54
N ILE A 639 1.04 17.71 -28.67
CA ILE A 639 0.10 16.58 -28.72
C ILE A 639 0.83 15.41 -29.37
N GLU A 640 0.99 14.31 -28.63
CA GLU A 640 1.68 13.12 -29.12
C GLU A 640 0.85 12.40 -30.20
N PHE A 641 -0.45 12.21 -29.95
CA PHE A 641 -1.38 11.56 -30.87
C PHE A 641 -2.65 12.40 -31.01
N ALA A 642 -2.82 13.06 -32.15
CA ALA A 642 -4.03 13.82 -32.46
C ALA A 642 -5.12 12.87 -32.99
N THR A 643 -5.95 12.34 -32.08
CA THR A 643 -7.08 11.45 -32.42
C THR A 643 -8.39 12.23 -32.37
N ILE A 644 -9.08 12.31 -33.51
CA ILE A 644 -10.28 13.16 -33.70
C ILE A 644 -11.50 12.28 -34.01
N ALA A 645 -12.66 12.64 -33.47
CA ALA A 645 -13.93 12.02 -33.85
C ALA A 645 -14.27 12.27 -35.33
N ILE A 646 -14.77 11.25 -36.01
CA ILE A 646 -15.22 11.34 -37.40
C ILE A 646 -16.58 12.04 -37.41
N GLU A 647 -16.71 13.17 -38.12
CA GLU A 647 -17.98 13.90 -38.24
C GLU A 647 -18.98 13.11 -39.11
N PRO A 648 -20.24 12.92 -38.67
CA PRO A 648 -21.22 12.10 -39.39
C PRO A 648 -21.86 12.76 -40.63
N SER A 649 -21.22 13.74 -41.27
CA SER A 649 -21.80 14.48 -42.40
C SER A 649 -20.92 14.51 -43.65
N SER A 650 -21.00 13.44 -44.44
CA SER A 650 -21.09 13.47 -45.90
C SER A 650 -21.11 12.04 -46.41
N GLU A 651 -22.03 11.72 -47.32
CA GLU A 651 -21.93 10.56 -48.19
C GLU A 651 -20.57 10.56 -48.91
N SER A 652 -19.60 9.89 -48.31
CA SER A 652 -18.38 9.47 -48.98
C SER A 652 -18.07 8.06 -48.52
N SER A 653 -18.76 7.12 -49.16
CA SER A 653 -18.11 5.97 -49.77
C SER A 653 -16.75 6.38 -50.39
N LYS A 654 -15.69 6.42 -49.58
CA LYS A 654 -14.26 6.34 -49.95
C LYS A 654 -13.39 6.46 -48.71
N GLY A 655 -12.97 5.31 -48.21
CA GLY A 655 -12.06 5.18 -47.07
C GLY A 655 -11.93 3.76 -46.55
N THR A 656 -12.83 2.84 -46.91
CA THR A 656 -12.45 1.45 -47.11
C THR A 656 -11.62 1.39 -48.39
N GLU A 657 -10.32 1.70 -48.30
CA GLU A 657 -9.38 0.79 -48.96
C GLU A 657 -9.88 -0.60 -48.58
N THR A 658 -10.28 -1.40 -49.57
CA THR A 658 -10.67 -2.79 -49.39
C THR A 658 -9.64 -3.43 -48.49
N ALA A 659 -9.96 -3.53 -47.20
CA ALA A 659 -9.09 -4.14 -46.23
C ALA A 659 -8.88 -5.54 -46.79
N THR A 660 -7.64 -5.89 -47.12
CA THR A 660 -7.29 -7.25 -47.56
C THR A 660 -8.10 -8.24 -46.73
N PRO A 661 -8.72 -9.30 -47.28
CA PRO A 661 -9.69 -10.14 -46.57
C PRO A 661 -9.25 -10.53 -45.15
N VAL A 662 -7.94 -10.73 -44.96
CA VAL A 662 -7.27 -10.94 -43.67
C VAL A 662 -7.52 -9.83 -42.63
N LYS A 663 -7.36 -8.55 -42.99
CA LYS A 663 -7.59 -7.40 -42.09
C LYS A 663 -9.05 -7.32 -41.64
N GLN A 664 -9.99 -7.66 -42.52
CA GLN A 664 -11.42 -7.66 -42.20
C GLN A 664 -11.78 -8.78 -41.22
N ILE A 665 -11.23 -9.99 -41.44
CA ILE A 665 -11.37 -11.11 -40.50
C ILE A 665 -10.80 -10.76 -39.11
N VAL A 666 -9.62 -10.11 -39.05
CA VAL A 666 -9.01 -9.69 -37.78
C VAL A 666 -9.87 -8.63 -37.07
N LEU A 667 -10.45 -7.69 -37.82
CA LEU A 667 -11.35 -6.68 -37.25
C LEU A 667 -12.63 -7.31 -36.69
N GLU A 668 -13.25 -8.22 -37.42
CA GLU A 668 -14.43 -8.97 -36.96
C GLU A 668 -14.14 -9.79 -35.71
N GLN A 669 -12.97 -10.45 -35.64
CA GLN A 669 -12.53 -11.16 -34.44
C GLN A 669 -12.40 -10.22 -33.23
N ARG A 670 -11.79 -9.04 -33.42
CA ARG A 670 -11.67 -8.03 -32.35
C ARG A 670 -13.04 -7.54 -31.88
N HIS A 671 -13.96 -7.24 -32.80
CA HIS A 671 -15.32 -6.81 -32.47
C HIS A 671 -16.11 -7.91 -31.75
N ARG A 672 -15.94 -9.18 -32.14
CA ARG A 672 -16.57 -10.30 -31.44
C ARG A 672 -16.11 -10.41 -29.98
N ILE A 673 -14.80 -10.21 -29.73
CA ILE A 673 -14.23 -10.20 -28.37
C ILE A 673 -14.79 -9.00 -27.58
N ALA A 674 -14.76 -7.80 -28.15
CA ALA A 674 -15.27 -6.59 -27.50
C ALA A 674 -16.76 -6.71 -27.17
N LYS A 675 -17.57 -7.23 -28.11
CA LYS A 675 -19.01 -7.49 -27.90
C LYS A 675 -19.27 -8.51 -26.80
N ARG A 676 -18.43 -9.54 -26.65
CA ARG A 676 -18.53 -10.46 -25.51
C ARG A 676 -18.14 -9.79 -24.20
N ALA A 677 -17.06 -9.02 -24.19
CA ALA A 677 -16.58 -8.31 -23.01
C ALA A 677 -17.56 -7.23 -22.53
N ALA A 678 -18.30 -6.59 -23.45
CA ALA A 678 -19.37 -5.64 -23.11
C ALA A 678 -20.43 -6.24 -22.20
N LYS A 679 -20.72 -7.54 -22.33
CA LYS A 679 -21.68 -8.24 -21.47
C LYS A 679 -21.22 -8.41 -20.01
N GLU A 680 -19.94 -8.18 -19.70
CA GLU A 680 -19.44 -8.18 -18.32
C GLU A 680 -19.75 -6.85 -17.60
N LEU A 681 -20.07 -5.80 -18.36
CA LEU A 681 -20.31 -4.47 -17.81
C LEU A 681 -21.79 -4.28 -17.51
N LYS A 682 -22.08 -3.68 -16.36
CA LYS A 682 -23.44 -3.34 -15.91
C LYS A 682 -23.57 -1.84 -15.69
N ASP A 683 -24.81 -1.37 -15.68
CA ASP A 683 -25.10 0.03 -15.42
C ASP A 683 -24.51 0.49 -14.08
N GLY A 684 -23.96 1.70 -14.06
CA GLY A 684 -23.30 2.32 -12.92
C GLY A 684 -21.86 1.85 -12.64
N PHE A 685 -21.32 0.88 -13.39
CA PHE A 685 -19.97 0.39 -13.15
C PHE A 685 -18.89 1.45 -13.38
N HIS A 686 -17.85 1.44 -12.54
CA HIS A 686 -16.63 2.20 -12.75
C HIS A 686 -15.58 1.28 -13.35
N VAL A 687 -15.09 1.60 -14.55
CA VAL A 687 -14.24 0.69 -15.31
C VAL A 687 -12.99 1.43 -15.79
N ASN A 688 -11.84 0.76 -15.69
CA ASN A 688 -10.62 1.16 -16.39
C ASN A 688 -10.44 0.20 -17.57
N LEU A 689 -10.29 0.75 -18.78
CA LEU A 689 -10.16 -0.02 -20.01
C LEU A 689 -8.77 0.21 -20.59
N GLY A 690 -7.98 -0.86 -20.69
CA GLY A 690 -6.68 -0.82 -21.34
C GLY A 690 -6.79 -0.50 -22.83
N ILE A 691 -5.71 0.06 -23.40
CA ILE A 691 -5.66 0.42 -24.82
C ILE A 691 -5.90 -0.79 -25.74
N GLY A 692 -6.53 -0.56 -26.89
CA GLY A 692 -6.71 -1.56 -27.95
C GLY A 692 -8.10 -2.19 -27.96
N MET A 693 -8.20 -3.51 -27.78
CA MET A 693 -9.51 -4.18 -27.78
C MET A 693 -10.45 -3.71 -26.65
N PRO A 694 -9.99 -3.48 -25.40
CA PRO A 694 -10.88 -3.03 -24.34
C PRO A 694 -11.50 -1.66 -24.62
N THR A 695 -10.79 -0.75 -25.31
CA THR A 695 -11.35 0.56 -25.69
C THR A 695 -12.49 0.49 -26.72
N LEU A 696 -12.70 -0.66 -27.38
CA LEU A 696 -13.85 -0.89 -28.27
C LEU A 696 -15.11 -1.34 -27.52
N VAL A 697 -14.96 -1.80 -26.27
CA VAL A 697 -16.07 -2.34 -25.47
C VAL A 697 -17.25 -1.36 -25.32
N PRO A 698 -17.03 -0.05 -25.08
CA PRO A 698 -18.12 0.91 -24.96
C PRO A 698 -19.03 1.01 -26.21
N GLU A 699 -18.53 0.67 -27.40
CA GLU A 699 -19.32 0.69 -28.64
C GLU A 699 -20.41 -0.39 -28.68
N PHE A 700 -20.27 -1.44 -27.86
CA PHE A 700 -21.17 -2.59 -27.83
C PHE A 700 -21.98 -2.71 -26.54
N LEU A 701 -22.01 -1.64 -25.73
CA LEU A 701 -22.88 -1.58 -24.55
C LEU A 701 -24.34 -1.49 -24.97
N GLU A 702 -25.21 -2.13 -24.21
CA GLU A 702 -26.66 -1.99 -24.40
C GLU A 702 -27.07 -0.54 -24.11
N PRO A 703 -28.10 0.02 -24.79
CA PRO A 703 -28.45 1.44 -24.68
C PRO A 703 -28.78 1.95 -23.27
N ASP A 704 -29.24 1.06 -22.40
CA ASP A 704 -29.58 1.33 -20.99
C ASP A 704 -28.40 1.17 -20.03
N VAL A 705 -27.26 0.66 -20.48
CA VAL A 705 -26.06 0.44 -19.66
C VAL A 705 -25.11 1.63 -19.76
N LYS A 706 -24.99 2.40 -18.68
CA LYS A 706 -24.04 3.51 -18.56
C LYS A 706 -22.89 3.14 -17.63
N VAL A 707 -21.67 3.38 -18.08
CA VAL A 707 -20.46 3.12 -17.29
C VAL A 707 -19.62 4.38 -17.11
N TRP A 708 -18.92 4.47 -15.98
CA TRP A 708 -17.96 5.53 -15.70
C TRP A 708 -16.57 5.08 -16.10
N LEU A 709 -16.06 5.63 -17.21
CA LEU A 709 -14.71 5.34 -17.69
C LEU A 709 -13.68 6.10 -16.87
N GLN A 710 -12.84 5.35 -16.14
CA GLN A 710 -11.69 5.86 -15.42
C GLN A 710 -10.45 5.79 -16.30
N SER A 711 -9.64 6.84 -16.27
CA SER A 711 -8.30 6.86 -16.87
C SER A 711 -7.25 7.14 -15.79
N GLU A 712 -6.19 6.35 -15.80
CA GLU A 712 -5.13 6.34 -14.80
C GLU A 712 -4.33 7.65 -14.69
N ASN A 713 -4.40 8.52 -15.70
CA ASN A 713 -3.81 9.86 -15.67
C ASN A 713 -4.67 10.90 -14.90
N GLY A 714 -5.78 10.47 -14.28
CA GLY A 714 -6.56 11.28 -13.34
C GLY A 714 -7.92 11.74 -13.86
N ILE A 715 -8.61 10.93 -14.68
CA ILE A 715 -9.98 11.21 -15.15
C ILE A 715 -10.95 10.16 -14.62
N LEU A 716 -12.14 10.61 -14.24
CA LEU A 716 -13.33 9.76 -14.15
C LEU A 716 -14.44 10.39 -15.02
N GLY A 717 -15.02 9.60 -15.92
CA GLY A 717 -15.96 10.07 -16.93
C GLY A 717 -15.30 10.44 -18.26
N MET A 718 -14.31 9.65 -18.71
CA MET A 718 -13.70 9.83 -20.03
C MET A 718 -14.75 9.64 -21.14
N GLY A 719 -14.85 10.61 -22.05
CA GLY A 719 -15.78 10.61 -23.18
C GLY A 719 -15.17 10.08 -24.49
N PRO A 720 -15.91 10.19 -25.61
CA PRO A 720 -15.39 9.87 -26.94
C PRO A 720 -14.28 10.84 -27.36
N TYR A 721 -13.61 10.53 -28.46
CA TYR A 721 -12.60 11.42 -29.04
C TYR A 721 -13.18 12.82 -29.33
N PRO A 722 -12.37 13.89 -29.17
CA PRO A 722 -12.83 15.25 -29.43
C PRO A 722 -13.03 15.49 -30.94
N THR A 723 -13.93 16.40 -31.29
CA THR A 723 -13.93 17.00 -32.64
C THR A 723 -12.73 17.91 -32.84
N LYS A 724 -12.41 18.29 -34.09
CA LYS A 724 -11.30 19.20 -34.39
C LYS A 724 -11.42 20.55 -33.66
N LYS A 725 -12.65 21.02 -33.44
CA LYS A 725 -12.94 22.28 -32.70
C LYS A 725 -12.77 22.14 -31.19
N GLN A 726 -12.88 20.93 -30.65
CA GLN A 726 -12.73 20.64 -29.22
C GLN A 726 -11.29 20.30 -28.83
N LEU A 727 -10.40 20.07 -29.80
CA LEU A 727 -9.01 19.70 -29.57
C LEU A 727 -8.26 20.86 -28.87
N ASP A 728 -7.90 20.67 -27.60
CA ASP A 728 -7.26 21.65 -26.70
C ASP A 728 -8.06 22.97 -26.49
N ALA A 729 -9.36 22.95 -26.79
CA ALA A 729 -10.28 24.07 -26.56
C ALA A 729 -10.41 24.43 -25.08
#